data_AF-A0A1Q4P062-F1
#
_entry.id   AF-A0A1Q4P062-F1
#
_cell.length_a   1.000
_cell.length_b   1.000
_cell.length_c   1.000
_cell.angle_alpha   90.00
_cell.angle_beta   90.00
_cell.angle_gamma   90.00
#
_symmetry.space_group_name_H-M   'P 1'
#
loop_
_entity.id
_entity.type
_entity.pdbx_description
1 polymer ?
#
loop_
_entity_poly.entity_id
_entity_poly.type
_entity_poly.pdbx_seq_one_letter_code
_entity_poly.pdbx_strand_id
1 'polypeptide(L)'
;MKDKIAVTGMSGLFPEANDYHQFWDNLCHGRVSYQSYTDQDGHIRSKGLCPDPETFDAQRYRLSEKEALVMDPQLRKFIELVDSALLDGEYHDPATLGTVAVIATQGSNHTYHDQLQKSVAEGQVEAPNALLLNLNKGADFMATRVAHIFNFQGPCFNLQSACSSSLTAIVEACWMLQTKRCDTVICGGVHISYPLAMGYKYEPGSIYSQTGICRPFDHHADGTVPSDGGGVVILRRLQDAEESGDTIHAVIANALSNNDGRNKTSFAAPSVNGQWQLLSQIYRHSAINPRQLQFIECHATGTVVGDPMEVQALSQLMDSYAADATLSPVVVGSVKGNIGHLFWASGIASLIKSVLALKQGVYPGTSNLSQLNALLQETEKQHLLFTADNIPLDPGKPSLAAISSMGVGGTNAHIVLEGYGKARPQAPKKPARRETQGSVYSFFSQMATIKDARCEKEAIRPSPSGEQTRVTPSSLLPQILSFYQRVLGEDEVYPDSDYFDLYGDSVTAVELLALFKSELGIDVTTETIYKHSTPEALANAIVREASSAAQPVPDRQSMSDNVHPHGVLSPYQQRFYLLEKLQRGDRSQYNVPICVEIPQAFPLEAFTQTLDKILAQLPQFSHQYKITKEGVALAAKRAQIVETRSVEVPAEASLPVPLQAVYEQRFDLEMGPLCRVTTLRHGANRLLVLNFHHIAIDGTGLHNLLEVLSEAREENGPLNSVRLPQHAEPGMSNASLAFWQNALNGVTQTSLPRDPTRALNAERLSTGTVVSRLTAERVSKVHHIARTHKKSLFVVLYALFNTTLSEFLDTAVVCTGMTLANRSESDRAVIDCRMNNIPVVVNCRSGQFYEILNETDNALKNSLPHAHVPLDRISSLAGRNGQGVYDILFMYQNQNKGNVLKYRQFTLPEYSTRYQPVYGNLTVNLVPEKEGLAIEMMFNQAVYSRETVASLMSTLVSNIDSALLNL
;
A
#
# COMPACT_ATOMS: atom_id res chain seq x y z
N MET A 1 -26.24 -10.18 23.03
CA MET A 1 -25.49 -10.51 24.27
C MET A 1 -26.42 -11.23 25.24
N LYS A 2 -25.99 -12.33 25.88
CA LYS A 2 -26.84 -13.09 26.85
C LYS A 2 -26.72 -12.53 28.27
N ASP A 3 -25.48 -12.31 28.71
CA ASP A 3 -25.17 -11.77 30.03
C ASP A 3 -24.71 -10.31 29.90
N LYS A 4 -25.19 -9.45 30.80
CA LYS A 4 -24.76 -8.05 30.88
C LYS A 4 -23.39 -7.94 31.55
N ILE A 5 -22.64 -6.90 31.20
CA ILE A 5 -21.26 -6.70 31.66
C ILE A 5 -21.18 -5.42 32.48
N ALA A 6 -20.64 -5.49 33.69
CA ALA A 6 -20.45 -4.35 34.58
C ALA A 6 -19.11 -3.64 34.30
N VAL A 7 -19.13 -2.31 34.30
CA VAL A 7 -17.93 -1.47 34.41
C VAL A 7 -17.65 -1.29 35.90
N THR A 8 -16.59 -1.91 36.40
CA THR A 8 -16.29 -2.01 37.85
C THR A 8 -15.13 -1.15 38.32
N GLY A 9 -14.38 -0.56 37.39
CA GLY A 9 -13.35 0.44 37.66
C GLY A 9 -12.99 1.16 36.38
N MET A 10 -12.61 2.43 36.46
CA MET A 10 -12.22 3.23 35.31
C MET A 10 -11.16 4.28 35.64
N SER A 11 -10.36 4.64 34.65
CA SER A 11 -9.40 5.72 34.74
C SER A 11 -9.25 6.42 33.39
N GLY A 12 -8.83 7.68 33.40
CA GLY A 12 -8.65 8.46 32.18
C GLY A 12 -7.70 9.62 32.36
N LEU A 13 -6.99 9.95 31.30
CA LEU A 13 -6.06 11.08 31.19
C LEU A 13 -6.40 11.80 29.87
N PHE A 14 -6.84 13.05 29.97
CA PHE A 14 -7.35 13.81 28.82
C PHE A 14 -6.73 15.20 28.78
N PRO A 15 -6.80 15.92 27.65
CA PRO A 15 -6.28 17.28 27.59
C PRO A 15 -6.82 18.15 28.73
N GLU A 16 -5.90 18.81 29.45
CA GLU A 16 -6.19 19.64 30.62
C GLU A 16 -6.92 18.92 31.78
N ALA A 17 -6.86 17.58 31.85
CA ALA A 17 -7.46 16.77 32.91
C ALA A 17 -6.59 15.55 33.29
N ASN A 18 -6.14 15.50 34.54
CA ASN A 18 -5.27 14.42 35.04
C ASN A 18 -6.03 13.14 35.41
N ASP A 19 -7.36 13.24 35.55
CA ASP A 19 -8.26 12.16 35.93
C ASP A 19 -9.63 12.37 35.28
N TYR A 20 -10.49 11.35 35.35
CA TYR A 20 -11.83 11.42 34.75
C TYR A 20 -12.78 12.38 35.50
N HIS A 21 -12.49 12.77 36.74
CA HIS A 21 -13.31 13.75 37.47
C HIS A 21 -13.05 15.17 36.98
N GLN A 22 -11.79 15.55 36.79
CA GLN A 22 -11.42 16.82 36.15
C GLN A 22 -11.93 16.88 34.72
N PHE A 23 -11.89 15.76 34.01
CA PHE A 23 -12.48 15.65 32.68
C PHE A 23 -13.99 15.93 32.71
N TRP A 24 -14.71 15.31 33.63
CA TRP A 24 -16.14 15.57 33.83
C TRP A 24 -16.43 17.05 34.09
N ASP A 25 -15.70 17.66 35.02
CA ASP A 25 -15.85 19.08 35.35
C ASP A 25 -15.58 19.94 34.12
N ASN A 26 -14.52 19.67 33.35
CA ASN A 26 -14.22 20.38 32.10
C ASN A 26 -15.37 20.27 31.09
N LEU A 27 -15.95 19.07 30.90
CA LEU A 27 -17.08 18.87 30.00
C LEU A 27 -18.33 19.64 30.44
N CYS A 28 -18.69 19.60 31.73
CA CYS A 28 -19.84 20.33 32.26
C CYS A 28 -19.70 21.86 32.13
N HIS A 29 -18.48 22.39 32.12
CA HIS A 29 -18.23 23.81 31.86
C HIS A 29 -18.12 24.15 30.35
N GLY A 30 -18.38 23.18 29.46
CA GLY A 30 -18.26 23.38 28.01
C GLY A 30 -16.83 23.64 27.53
N ARG A 31 -15.83 23.28 28.33
CA ARG A 31 -14.42 23.62 28.09
C ARG A 31 -13.90 22.94 26.82
N VAL A 32 -13.24 23.73 25.98
CA VAL A 32 -12.46 23.26 24.82
C VAL A 32 -11.00 23.23 25.25
N SER A 33 -10.44 22.02 25.35
CA SER A 33 -9.13 21.74 25.97
C SER A 33 -8.00 21.65 24.94
N TYR A 34 -8.09 22.51 23.92
CA TYR A 34 -7.08 22.74 22.90
C TYR A 34 -7.22 24.16 22.36
N GLN A 35 -6.14 24.71 21.84
CA GLN A 35 -6.11 26.05 21.23
C GLN A 35 -5.80 25.93 19.75
N SER A 36 -6.25 26.90 18.95
CA SER A 36 -5.96 26.95 17.51
C SER A 36 -5.39 28.30 17.11
N TYR A 37 -4.27 28.29 16.42
CA TYR A 37 -3.72 29.45 15.71
C TYR A 37 -2.86 28.99 14.53
N THR A 38 -2.68 29.85 13.52
CA THR A 38 -1.78 29.57 12.40
C THR A 38 -0.44 30.28 12.63
N ASP A 39 0.67 29.54 12.55
CA ASP A 39 2.00 30.12 12.66
C ASP A 39 2.48 30.77 11.36
N GLN A 40 3.62 31.46 11.42
CA GLN A 40 4.19 32.21 10.28
C GLN A 40 4.54 31.31 9.09
N ASP A 41 4.77 30.01 9.32
CA ASP A 41 5.11 29.01 8.30
C ASP A 41 3.87 28.31 7.71
N GLY A 42 2.67 28.76 8.10
CA GLY A 42 1.39 28.25 7.64
C GLY A 42 0.93 26.95 8.32
N HIS A 43 1.54 26.55 9.45
CA HIS A 43 1.04 25.42 10.24
C HIS A 43 -0.09 25.86 11.16
N ILE A 44 -1.14 25.08 11.19
CA ILE A 44 -2.21 25.16 12.18
C ILE A 44 -1.73 24.48 13.45
N ARG A 45 -1.46 25.29 14.46
CA ARG A 45 -1.10 24.87 15.82
C ARG A 45 -2.39 24.61 16.58
N SER A 46 -2.92 23.40 16.38
CA SER A 46 -4.07 22.91 17.12
C SER A 46 -3.91 21.44 17.48
N LYS A 47 -3.82 21.18 18.78
CA LYS A 47 -3.68 19.85 19.35
C LYS A 47 -4.09 19.82 20.83
N GLY A 48 -4.90 18.83 21.22
CA GLY A 48 -5.12 18.54 22.64
C GLY A 48 -3.92 17.82 23.25
N LEU A 49 -3.38 18.33 24.36
CA LEU A 49 -2.18 17.77 24.99
C LEU A 49 -2.54 17.09 26.30
N CYS A 50 -2.26 15.79 26.39
CA CYS A 50 -2.39 15.08 27.65
C CYS A 50 -1.41 15.66 28.70
N PRO A 51 -1.79 15.69 29.99
CA PRO A 51 -0.90 16.12 31.06
C PRO A 51 0.32 15.22 31.21
N ASP A 52 1.48 15.84 31.37
CA ASP A 52 2.75 15.22 31.76
C ASP A 52 3.10 13.89 31.04
N PRO A 53 3.05 13.84 29.69
CA PRO A 53 3.22 12.59 28.92
C PRO A 53 4.57 11.92 29.15
N GLU A 54 5.59 12.68 29.54
CA GLU A 54 6.97 12.21 29.72
C GLU A 54 7.27 11.71 31.15
N THR A 55 6.38 11.94 32.12
CA THR A 55 6.60 11.53 33.52
C THR A 55 6.20 10.07 33.77
N PHE A 56 6.94 9.37 34.63
CA PHE A 56 6.60 7.99 35.03
C PHE A 56 7.31 7.55 36.32
N ASP A 57 6.58 6.94 37.25
CA ASP A 57 7.13 6.40 38.49
C ASP A 57 7.65 4.96 38.30
N ALA A 58 8.89 4.83 37.80
CA ALA A 58 9.49 3.53 37.51
C ALA A 58 9.62 2.62 38.74
N GLN A 59 9.94 3.20 39.91
CA GLN A 59 10.21 2.43 41.13
C GLN A 59 8.94 1.78 41.66
N ARG A 60 7.79 2.46 41.56
CA ARG A 60 6.48 1.90 41.91
C ARG A 60 6.18 0.59 41.19
N TYR A 61 6.62 0.46 39.93
CA TYR A 61 6.39 -0.72 39.10
C TYR A 61 7.59 -1.68 39.03
N ARG A 62 8.58 -1.51 39.92
CA ARG A 62 9.81 -2.32 39.98
C ARG A 62 10.61 -2.31 38.68
N LEU A 63 10.55 -1.22 37.94
CA LEU A 63 11.33 -0.99 36.73
C LEU A 63 12.56 -0.14 37.06
N SER A 64 13.67 -0.40 36.38
CA SER A 64 14.86 0.46 36.50
C SER A 64 14.62 1.79 35.78
N GLU A 65 15.25 2.88 36.24
CA GLU A 65 15.16 4.18 35.57
C GLU A 65 15.66 4.13 34.12
N LYS A 66 16.72 3.34 33.86
CA LYS A 66 17.26 3.12 32.51
C LYS A 66 16.24 2.40 31.60
N GLU A 67 15.46 1.46 32.13
CA GLU A 67 14.39 0.81 31.38
C GLU A 67 13.23 1.78 31.11
N ALA A 68 12.79 2.50 32.14
CA ALA A 68 11.70 3.48 32.02
C ALA A 68 12.00 4.60 31.02
N LEU A 69 13.26 5.06 30.96
CA LEU A 69 13.69 6.12 30.04
C LEU A 69 13.49 5.76 28.57
N VAL A 70 13.62 4.48 28.22
CA VAL A 70 13.49 3.99 26.84
C VAL A 70 12.10 3.41 26.53
N MET A 71 11.16 3.46 27.47
CA MET A 71 9.76 3.02 27.28
C MET A 71 8.95 4.05 26.50
N ASP A 72 8.14 3.59 25.54
CA ASP A 72 7.12 4.43 24.91
C ASP A 72 6.28 5.16 25.98
N PRO A 73 6.15 6.49 25.91
CA PRO A 73 5.26 7.27 26.77
C PRO A 73 3.85 6.68 26.87
N GLN A 74 3.32 6.15 25.77
CA GLN A 74 2.00 5.53 25.75
C GLN A 74 1.94 4.30 26.65
N LEU A 75 2.99 3.45 26.63
CA LEU A 75 3.11 2.28 27.50
C LEU A 75 3.18 2.68 28.97
N ARG A 76 3.99 3.69 29.29
CA ARG A 76 4.11 4.25 30.65
C ARG A 76 2.77 4.72 31.18
N LYS A 77 2.04 5.52 30.40
CA LYS A 77 0.71 6.01 30.77
C LYS A 77 -0.33 4.92 30.84
N PHE A 78 -0.27 3.89 30.01
CA PHE A 78 -1.19 2.76 30.10
C PHE A 78 -1.00 1.97 31.41
N ILE A 79 0.24 1.78 31.87
CA ILE A 79 0.54 1.16 33.18
C ILE A 79 -0.07 1.98 34.33
N GLU A 80 0.12 3.29 34.33
CA GLU A 80 -0.45 4.20 35.35
C GLU A 80 -1.98 4.23 35.34
N LEU A 81 -2.59 4.18 34.15
CA LEU A 81 -4.04 4.11 34.00
C LEU A 81 -4.60 2.79 34.52
N VAL A 82 -3.92 1.66 34.27
CA VAL A 82 -4.35 0.36 34.83
C VAL A 82 -4.29 0.38 36.36
N ASP A 83 -3.20 0.87 36.95
CA ASP A 83 -3.09 1.02 38.40
C ASP A 83 -4.20 1.91 38.97
N SER A 84 -4.47 3.04 38.32
CA SER A 84 -5.53 3.96 38.73
C SER A 84 -6.93 3.35 38.61
N ALA A 85 -7.20 2.54 37.59
CA ALA A 85 -8.48 1.86 37.42
C ALA A 85 -8.68 0.75 38.46
N LEU A 86 -7.61 0.06 38.87
CA LEU A 86 -7.65 -0.91 39.98
C LEU A 86 -7.98 -0.21 41.31
N LEU A 87 -7.41 0.97 41.54
CA LEU A 87 -7.71 1.79 42.71
C LEU A 87 -9.16 2.29 42.71
N ASP A 88 -9.67 2.74 41.57
CA ASP A 88 -11.05 3.19 41.40
C ASP A 88 -12.05 2.06 41.67
N GLY A 89 -11.75 0.84 41.21
CA GLY A 89 -12.55 -0.37 41.49
C GLY A 89 -12.31 -1.00 42.87
N GLU A 90 -11.50 -0.37 43.73
CA GLU A 90 -11.14 -0.88 45.07
C GLU A 90 -10.47 -2.28 45.08
N TYR A 91 -9.81 -2.66 43.98
CA TYR A 91 -9.13 -3.94 43.82
C TYR A 91 -7.71 -3.92 44.42
N HIS A 92 -7.62 -4.06 45.74
CA HIS A 92 -6.35 -4.06 46.47
C HIS A 92 -5.55 -5.37 46.36
N ASP A 93 -6.23 -6.50 46.12
CA ASP A 93 -5.61 -7.81 45.92
C ASP A 93 -6.00 -8.33 44.53
N PRO A 94 -5.05 -8.38 43.56
CA PRO A 94 -5.32 -8.89 42.22
C PRO A 94 -5.89 -10.32 42.18
N ALA A 95 -5.69 -11.12 43.23
CA ALA A 95 -6.26 -12.47 43.30
C ALA A 95 -7.80 -12.47 43.32
N THR A 96 -8.44 -11.39 43.78
CA THR A 96 -9.91 -11.27 43.80
C THR A 96 -10.52 -11.11 42.40
N LEU A 97 -9.71 -10.75 41.41
CA LEU A 97 -10.12 -10.55 40.02
C LEU A 97 -10.16 -11.86 39.21
N GLY A 98 -9.74 -12.98 39.80
CA GLY A 98 -9.69 -14.28 39.12
C GLY A 98 -8.74 -14.27 37.92
N THR A 99 -9.16 -14.89 36.82
CA THR A 99 -8.37 -14.87 35.58
C THR A 99 -8.55 -13.53 34.86
N VAL A 100 -7.51 -12.70 34.89
CA VAL A 100 -7.53 -11.34 34.30
C VAL A 100 -6.97 -11.34 32.87
N ALA A 101 -7.78 -10.93 31.91
CA ALA A 101 -7.35 -10.63 30.55
C ALA A 101 -6.95 -9.16 30.37
N VAL A 102 -6.06 -8.89 29.42
CA VAL A 102 -5.62 -7.52 29.08
C VAL A 102 -5.74 -7.28 27.58
N ILE A 103 -6.49 -6.25 27.19
CA ILE A 103 -6.60 -5.80 25.79
C ILE A 103 -6.17 -4.33 25.71
N ALA A 104 -5.05 -4.06 25.04
CA ALA A 104 -4.50 -2.72 24.95
C ALA A 104 -4.54 -2.18 23.51
N THR A 105 -4.79 -0.87 23.36
CA THR A 105 -4.73 -0.20 22.06
C THR A 105 -3.83 1.04 22.15
N GLN A 106 -3.08 1.30 21.09
CA GLN A 106 -2.20 2.47 20.99
C GLN A 106 -1.89 2.85 19.56
N GLY A 107 -1.57 4.11 19.32
CA GLY A 107 -1.07 4.55 18.02
C GLY A 107 0.41 4.26 17.83
N SER A 108 0.88 4.22 16.59
CA SER A 108 2.30 4.14 16.31
C SER A 108 3.00 5.46 16.63
N ASN A 109 4.05 5.42 17.45
CA ASN A 109 4.86 6.60 17.83
C ASN A 109 6.23 6.59 17.15
N HIS A 110 6.23 6.54 15.80
CA HIS A 110 7.46 6.39 15.01
C HIS A 110 8.46 7.53 15.27
N THR A 111 7.99 8.78 15.34
CA THR A 111 8.85 9.95 15.58
C THR A 111 9.63 9.83 16.89
N TYR A 112 8.94 9.46 17.99
CA TYR A 112 9.58 9.27 19.29
C TYR A 112 10.62 8.16 19.25
N HIS A 113 10.31 7.03 18.59
CA HIS A 113 11.23 5.90 18.51
C HIS A 113 12.44 6.17 17.61
N ASP A 114 12.26 6.86 16.48
CA ASP A 114 13.34 7.26 15.58
C ASP A 114 14.31 8.20 16.32
N GLN A 115 13.78 9.15 17.10
CA GLN A 115 14.58 10.06 17.93
C GLN A 115 15.28 9.32 19.07
N LEU A 116 14.58 8.46 19.81
CA LEU A 116 15.17 7.65 20.88
C LEU A 116 16.34 6.81 20.35
N GLN A 117 16.17 6.18 19.18
CA GLN A 117 17.21 5.36 18.57
C GLN A 117 18.43 6.19 18.15
N LYS A 118 18.21 7.39 17.62
CA LYS A 118 19.30 8.35 17.33
C LYS A 118 20.05 8.74 18.60
N SER A 119 19.37 9.05 19.69
CA SER A 119 20.00 9.46 20.96
C SER A 119 20.80 8.35 21.63
N VAL A 120 20.33 7.10 21.53
CA VAL A 120 21.11 5.93 21.97
C VAL A 120 22.38 5.78 21.12
N ALA A 121 22.28 5.93 19.80
CA ALA A 121 23.44 5.85 18.90
C ALA A 121 24.47 6.97 19.14
N GLU A 122 24.00 8.16 19.51
CA GLU A 122 24.84 9.32 19.86
C GLU A 122 25.37 9.30 21.30
N GLY A 123 25.03 8.26 22.09
CA GLY A 123 25.46 8.13 23.49
C GLY A 123 24.81 9.12 24.47
N GLN A 124 23.77 9.82 24.04
CA GLN A 124 23.00 10.77 24.87
C GLN A 124 22.08 10.04 25.84
N VAL A 125 21.61 8.85 25.46
CA VAL A 125 20.76 7.99 26.28
C VAL A 125 21.43 6.64 26.42
N GLU A 126 21.69 6.23 27.66
CA GLU A 126 22.26 4.91 27.95
C GLU A 126 21.14 3.86 27.95
N ALA A 127 21.00 3.12 26.84
CA ALA A 127 20.06 2.00 26.77
C ALA A 127 20.60 0.76 27.50
N PRO A 128 19.75 0.00 28.23
CA PRO A 128 20.19 -1.22 28.93
C PRO A 128 20.78 -2.29 28.01
N ASN A 129 20.16 -2.50 26.84
CA ASN A 129 20.67 -3.31 25.71
C ASN A 129 19.71 -3.17 24.50
N ALA A 130 20.13 -3.67 23.33
CA ALA A 130 19.35 -3.59 22.09
C ALA A 130 18.02 -4.35 22.14
N LEU A 131 17.94 -5.46 22.90
CA LEU A 131 16.70 -6.23 23.06
C LEU A 131 15.65 -5.44 23.83
N LEU A 132 16.01 -4.88 24.99
CA LEU A 132 15.11 -4.05 25.81
C LEU A 132 14.69 -2.79 25.08
N LEU A 133 15.58 -2.20 24.27
CA LEU A 133 15.22 -1.08 23.41
C LEU A 133 14.12 -1.46 22.40
N ASN A 134 14.10 -2.68 21.87
CA ASN A 134 13.05 -3.14 20.95
C ASN A 134 11.77 -3.58 21.67
N LEU A 135 11.87 -4.23 22.84
CA LEU A 135 10.72 -4.64 23.67
C LEU A 135 9.95 -3.46 24.27
N ASN A 136 10.56 -2.28 24.26
CA ASN A 136 9.99 -1.03 24.76
C ASN A 136 9.48 -0.11 23.63
N LYS A 137 9.51 -0.59 22.38
CA LYS A 137 8.95 0.07 21.20
C LYS A 137 7.59 -0.50 20.82
N GLY A 138 6.74 0.38 20.29
CA GLY A 138 5.70 0.01 19.36
C GLY A 138 4.47 -0.71 19.92
N ALA A 139 3.59 -1.08 18.99
CA ALA A 139 2.23 -1.56 19.21
C ALA A 139 2.13 -2.99 19.77
N ASP A 140 3.24 -3.68 20.06
CA ASP A 140 3.24 -5.14 20.23
C ASP A 140 3.23 -5.60 21.69
N PHE A 141 3.82 -4.81 22.60
CA PHE A 141 4.12 -5.28 23.97
C PHE A 141 3.29 -4.62 25.07
N MET A 142 2.41 -3.67 24.75
CA MET A 142 1.69 -2.92 25.79
C MET A 142 0.83 -3.80 26.71
N ALA A 143 0.00 -4.70 26.17
CA ALA A 143 -0.82 -5.58 27.00
C ALA A 143 0.05 -6.55 27.81
N THR A 144 1.06 -7.16 27.19
CA THR A 144 1.91 -8.18 27.82
C THR A 144 2.82 -7.59 28.90
N ARG A 145 3.28 -6.34 28.74
CA ARG A 145 4.01 -5.60 29.78
C ARG A 145 3.15 -5.33 31.01
N VAL A 146 1.91 -4.88 30.81
CA VAL A 146 0.95 -4.72 31.93
C VAL A 146 0.68 -6.06 32.60
N ALA A 147 0.38 -7.11 31.83
CA ALA A 147 0.15 -8.44 32.38
C ALA A 147 1.35 -8.94 33.19
N HIS A 148 2.58 -8.67 32.74
CA HIS A 148 3.78 -9.01 33.48
C HIS A 148 3.91 -8.22 34.80
N ILE A 149 3.74 -6.89 34.77
CA ILE A 149 3.90 -6.02 35.94
C ILE A 149 2.88 -6.35 37.05
N PHE A 150 1.62 -6.58 36.67
CA PHE A 150 0.53 -6.84 37.61
C PHE A 150 0.22 -8.33 37.80
N ASN A 151 1.00 -9.22 37.17
CA ASN A 151 0.85 -10.68 37.24
C ASN A 151 -0.54 -11.18 36.77
N PHE A 152 -1.05 -10.64 35.67
CA PHE A 152 -2.29 -11.10 35.04
C PHE A 152 -2.03 -12.30 34.12
N GLN A 153 -2.86 -13.34 34.24
CA GLN A 153 -2.62 -14.65 33.61
C GLN A 153 -3.69 -15.07 32.58
N GLY A 154 -4.60 -14.18 32.20
CA GLY A 154 -5.60 -14.43 31.17
C GLY A 154 -5.13 -14.09 29.75
N PRO A 155 -6.03 -14.15 28.76
CA PRO A 155 -5.72 -13.75 27.39
C PRO A 155 -5.20 -12.31 27.32
N CYS A 156 -4.12 -12.12 26.56
CA CYS A 156 -3.37 -10.87 26.57
C CYS A 156 -2.91 -10.54 25.16
N PHE A 157 -3.40 -9.44 24.59
CA PHE A 157 -3.05 -9.02 23.23
C PHE A 157 -3.33 -7.54 22.99
N ASN A 158 -2.69 -7.01 21.95
CA ASN A 158 -2.93 -5.65 21.50
C ASN A 158 -3.93 -5.67 20.33
N LEU A 159 -4.85 -4.71 20.30
CA LEU A 159 -5.91 -4.63 19.30
C LEU A 159 -5.84 -3.30 18.54
N GLN A 160 -5.96 -3.39 17.21
CA GLN A 160 -5.81 -2.24 16.31
C GLN A 160 -6.89 -2.26 15.22
N SER A 161 -7.76 -1.26 15.23
CA SER A 161 -8.78 -0.99 14.21
C SER A 161 -8.87 0.52 13.88
N ALA A 162 -7.72 1.21 13.89
CA ALA A 162 -7.61 2.66 13.76
C ALA A 162 -8.44 3.40 14.83
N CYS A 163 -9.24 4.40 14.46
CA CYS A 163 -9.96 5.23 15.43
C CYS A 163 -11.04 4.48 16.26
N SER A 164 -11.47 3.28 15.83
CA SER A 164 -12.41 2.45 16.60
C SER A 164 -11.75 1.54 17.64
N SER A 165 -10.41 1.48 17.70
CA SER A 165 -9.66 0.47 18.45
C SER A 165 -10.11 0.28 19.89
N SER A 166 -10.12 1.34 20.71
CA SER A 166 -10.50 1.22 22.13
C SER A 166 -11.95 0.77 22.34
N LEU A 167 -12.89 1.14 21.46
CA LEU A 167 -14.28 0.67 21.56
C LEU A 167 -14.40 -0.79 21.11
N THR A 168 -13.70 -1.18 20.05
CA THR A 168 -13.62 -2.59 19.61
C THR A 168 -12.96 -3.47 20.67
N ALA A 169 -11.96 -2.98 21.40
CA ALA A 169 -11.36 -3.70 22.53
C ALA A 169 -12.39 -4.03 23.63
N ILE A 170 -13.29 -3.10 23.93
CA ILE A 170 -14.39 -3.31 24.88
C ILE A 170 -15.43 -4.32 24.32
N VAL A 171 -15.72 -4.27 23.01
CA VAL A 171 -16.58 -5.27 22.35
C VAL A 171 -15.99 -6.67 22.51
N GLU A 172 -14.71 -6.86 22.23
CA GLU A 172 -14.03 -8.16 22.41
C GLU A 172 -14.00 -8.60 23.87
N ALA A 173 -13.77 -7.67 24.81
CA ALA A 173 -13.84 -7.93 26.24
C ALA A 173 -15.22 -8.49 26.67
N CYS A 174 -16.31 -7.93 26.13
CA CYS A 174 -17.67 -8.42 26.39
C CYS A 174 -17.84 -9.87 25.93
N TRP A 175 -17.33 -10.23 24.75
CA TRP A 175 -17.40 -11.60 24.23
C TRP A 175 -16.54 -12.58 25.02
N MET A 176 -15.36 -12.15 25.48
CA MET A 176 -14.48 -12.97 26.33
C MET A 176 -15.12 -13.30 27.69
N LEU A 177 -15.82 -12.33 28.29
CA LEU A 177 -16.55 -12.52 29.55
C LEU A 177 -17.77 -13.43 29.36
N GLN A 178 -18.53 -13.25 28.26
CA GLN A 178 -19.70 -14.09 27.95
C GLN A 178 -19.33 -15.54 27.66
N THR A 179 -18.19 -15.76 27.01
CA THR A 179 -17.68 -17.11 26.73
C THR A 179 -16.90 -17.70 27.90
N LYS A 180 -16.85 -17.01 29.05
CA LYS A 180 -16.15 -17.43 30.28
C LYS A 180 -14.68 -17.82 30.03
N ARG A 181 -14.00 -17.14 29.10
CA ARG A 181 -12.55 -17.32 28.85
C ARG A 181 -11.68 -16.66 29.93
N CYS A 182 -12.29 -15.78 30.72
CA CYS A 182 -11.68 -15.03 31.81
C CYS A 182 -12.80 -14.53 32.75
N ASP A 183 -12.42 -14.02 33.91
CA ASP A 183 -13.33 -13.51 34.94
C ASP A 183 -13.40 -11.98 34.94
N THR A 184 -12.28 -11.37 34.60
CA THR A 184 -12.10 -9.91 34.50
C THR A 184 -11.37 -9.59 33.21
N VAL A 185 -11.77 -8.51 32.54
CA VAL A 185 -11.00 -7.93 31.43
C VAL A 185 -10.64 -6.50 31.76
N ILE A 186 -9.35 -6.18 31.66
CA ILE A 186 -8.85 -4.81 31.70
C ILE A 186 -8.59 -4.39 30.26
N CYS A 187 -9.30 -3.36 29.79
CA CYS A 187 -9.15 -2.90 28.42
C CYS A 187 -9.24 -1.38 28.29
N GLY A 188 -8.59 -0.85 27.25
CA GLY A 188 -8.51 0.59 27.02
C GLY A 188 -7.46 0.93 25.98
N GLY A 189 -7.06 2.20 25.97
CA GLY A 189 -6.00 2.63 25.07
C GLY A 189 -5.46 4.00 25.38
N VAL A 190 -4.26 4.27 24.86
CA VAL A 190 -3.55 5.53 24.97
C VAL A 190 -3.09 5.97 23.59
N HIS A 191 -3.25 7.26 23.29
CA HIS A 191 -2.67 7.89 22.13
C HIS A 191 -1.84 9.10 22.57
N ILE A 192 -0.55 9.08 22.27
CA ILE A 192 0.35 10.23 22.47
C ILE A 192 1.21 10.36 21.21
N SER A 193 1.14 11.50 20.55
CA SER A 193 1.83 11.76 19.28
C SER A 193 2.99 12.73 19.45
N TYR A 194 4.14 12.40 18.84
CA TYR A 194 5.34 13.26 18.86
C TYR A 194 5.64 13.88 17.48
N PRO A 195 6.17 15.13 17.45
CA PRO A 195 6.53 15.95 18.61
C PRO A 195 5.31 16.57 19.32
N LEU A 196 5.40 16.73 20.65
CA LEU A 196 4.26 17.13 21.48
C LEU A 196 3.64 18.46 21.02
N ALA A 197 4.46 19.47 20.73
CA ALA A 197 4.02 20.82 20.35
C ALA A 197 3.90 21.06 18.83
N MET A 198 3.82 20.01 18.00
CA MET A 198 3.74 20.15 16.55
C MET A 198 2.29 20.38 16.09
N GLY A 199 2.09 21.38 15.23
CA GLY A 199 0.84 21.58 14.48
C GLY A 199 0.82 20.79 13.17
N TYR A 200 -0.15 21.03 12.31
CA TYR A 200 -0.20 20.41 10.99
C TYR A 200 -0.38 21.46 9.89
N LYS A 201 0.09 21.18 8.67
CA LYS A 201 -0.31 21.98 7.50
C LYS A 201 -1.60 21.42 6.95
N TYR A 202 -2.55 22.29 6.67
CA TYR A 202 -3.77 21.88 6.00
C TYR A 202 -3.46 21.52 4.54
N GLU A 203 -4.02 20.39 4.10
CA GLU A 203 -3.93 19.90 2.74
C GLU A 203 -5.35 19.59 2.23
N PRO A 204 -5.73 20.01 1.02
CA PRO A 204 -7.02 19.67 0.45
C PRO A 204 -7.25 18.14 0.44
N GLY A 205 -8.38 17.70 0.99
CA GLY A 205 -8.71 16.27 1.13
C GLY A 205 -8.19 15.60 2.41
N SER A 206 -7.48 16.33 3.27
CA SER A 206 -7.13 15.88 4.62
C SER A 206 -8.35 15.78 5.54
N ILE A 207 -8.27 14.91 6.55
CA ILE A 207 -9.27 14.84 7.62
C ILE A 207 -9.10 15.97 8.65
N TYR A 208 -7.96 16.68 8.63
CA TYR A 208 -7.66 17.71 9.60
C TYR A 208 -8.34 19.04 9.25
N SER A 209 -8.88 19.71 10.28
CA SER A 209 -9.59 20.98 10.16
C SER A 209 -8.69 22.07 9.60
N GLN A 210 -9.15 22.80 8.59
CA GLN A 210 -8.43 23.97 8.07
C GLN A 210 -8.35 25.10 9.10
N THR A 211 -9.37 25.22 9.95
CA THR A 211 -9.45 26.25 11.01
C THR A 211 -8.84 25.79 12.34
N GLY A 212 -8.41 24.53 12.42
CA GLY A 212 -7.87 23.95 13.66
C GLY A 212 -8.90 23.81 14.77
N ILE A 213 -10.19 23.75 14.45
CA ILE A 213 -11.25 23.60 15.45
C ILE A 213 -12.14 22.43 15.03
N CYS A 214 -12.29 21.46 15.91
CA CYS A 214 -13.18 20.33 15.69
C CYS A 214 -14.62 20.77 15.99
N ARG A 215 -15.49 20.77 14.97
CA ARG A 215 -16.90 21.17 15.08
C ARG A 215 -17.86 20.05 14.69
N PRO A 216 -18.05 19.03 15.54
CA PRO A 216 -18.98 17.95 15.20
C PRO A 216 -20.38 18.49 14.90
N PHE A 217 -20.97 18.05 13.79
CA PHE A 217 -22.33 18.39 13.34
C PHE A 217 -22.60 19.87 12.95
N ASP A 218 -21.63 20.77 13.12
CA ASP A 218 -21.81 22.20 12.83
C ASP A 218 -21.82 22.48 11.32
N HIS A 219 -22.49 23.56 10.91
CA HIS A 219 -22.50 24.03 9.53
C HIS A 219 -21.09 24.35 8.99
N HIS A 220 -20.18 24.80 9.87
CA HIS A 220 -18.79 25.11 9.56
C HIS A 220 -17.81 23.98 9.90
N ALA A 221 -18.31 22.74 9.99
CA ALA A 221 -17.48 21.54 10.13
C ALA A 221 -16.54 21.39 8.92
N ASP A 222 -15.22 21.42 9.15
CA ASP A 222 -14.18 21.38 8.11
C ASP A 222 -13.10 20.31 8.35
N GLY A 223 -13.24 19.50 9.40
CA GLY A 223 -12.32 18.44 9.77
C GLY A 223 -12.13 18.30 11.28
N THR A 224 -11.14 17.50 11.65
CA THR A 224 -10.82 17.14 13.03
C THR A 224 -9.54 17.80 13.54
N VAL A 225 -9.36 17.77 14.87
CA VAL A 225 -8.15 18.26 15.56
C VAL A 225 -7.48 17.06 16.25
N PRO A 226 -6.18 16.81 16.05
CA PRO A 226 -5.49 15.73 16.74
C PRO A 226 -5.42 15.99 18.24
N SER A 227 -5.40 14.93 19.05
CA SER A 227 -5.32 15.08 20.50
C SER A 227 -4.66 13.87 21.15
N ASP A 228 -3.96 14.11 22.25
CA ASP A 228 -3.30 13.09 23.07
C ASP A 228 -4.11 12.82 24.36
N GLY A 229 -4.13 11.56 24.79
CA GLY A 229 -4.88 11.12 25.96
C GLY A 229 -5.16 9.62 25.94
N GLY A 230 -5.89 9.14 26.94
CA GLY A 230 -6.20 7.72 27.07
C GLY A 230 -7.11 7.39 28.24
N GLY A 231 -7.46 6.12 28.35
CA GLY A 231 -8.24 5.60 29.47
C GLY A 231 -8.26 4.08 29.52
N VAL A 232 -8.71 3.56 30.66
CA VAL A 232 -8.85 2.12 30.95
C VAL A 232 -10.15 1.86 31.68
N VAL A 233 -10.78 0.72 31.41
CA VAL A 233 -11.88 0.18 32.19
C VAL A 233 -11.62 -1.27 32.61
N ILE A 234 -12.18 -1.63 33.76
CA ILE A 234 -12.22 -2.99 34.29
C ILE A 234 -13.63 -3.53 34.13
N LEU A 235 -13.76 -4.64 33.41
CA LEU A 235 -15.03 -5.25 33.03
C LEU A 235 -15.18 -6.62 33.66
N ARG A 236 -16.35 -6.88 34.25
CA ARG A 236 -16.73 -8.17 34.82
C ARG A 236 -18.16 -8.53 34.40
N ARG A 237 -18.53 -9.81 34.47
CA ARG A 237 -19.94 -10.19 34.32
C ARG A 237 -20.76 -9.50 35.42
N LEU A 238 -21.93 -8.96 35.08
CA LEU A 238 -22.74 -8.18 36.03
C LEU A 238 -23.06 -9.00 37.29
N GLN A 239 -23.48 -10.24 37.13
CA GLN A 239 -23.82 -11.12 38.24
C GLN A 239 -22.62 -11.33 39.17
N ASP A 240 -21.44 -11.64 38.63
CA ASP A 240 -20.22 -11.84 39.41
C ASP A 240 -19.81 -10.58 40.18
N ALA A 241 -20.01 -9.40 39.56
CA ALA A 241 -19.73 -8.11 40.20
C ALA A 241 -20.70 -7.83 41.36
N GLU A 242 -22.00 -8.14 41.18
CA GLU A 242 -23.01 -8.02 42.23
C GLU A 242 -22.74 -8.99 43.40
N GLU A 243 -22.38 -10.23 43.10
CA GLU A 243 -22.04 -11.25 44.09
C GLU A 243 -20.74 -10.90 44.85
N SER A 244 -19.78 -10.27 44.18
CA SER A 244 -18.51 -9.82 44.78
C SER A 244 -18.67 -8.51 45.56
N GLY A 245 -19.79 -7.80 45.41
CA GLY A 245 -20.00 -6.49 46.02
C GLY A 245 -19.17 -5.37 45.38
N ASP A 246 -18.80 -5.52 44.12
CA ASP A 246 -17.99 -4.54 43.39
C ASP A 246 -18.74 -3.21 43.23
N THR A 247 -17.99 -2.11 43.13
CA THR A 247 -18.55 -0.83 42.69
C THR A 247 -18.90 -0.92 41.22
N ILE A 248 -20.18 -0.74 40.86
CA ILE A 248 -20.63 -0.77 39.46
C ILE A 248 -20.93 0.65 38.99
N HIS A 249 -20.17 1.13 38.01
CA HIS A 249 -20.31 2.48 37.45
C HIS A 249 -21.44 2.57 36.41
N ALA A 250 -21.55 1.54 35.57
CA ALA A 250 -22.57 1.37 34.54
C ALA A 250 -22.58 -0.09 34.07
N VAL A 251 -23.57 -0.43 33.24
CA VAL A 251 -23.72 -1.77 32.67
C VAL A 251 -23.74 -1.69 31.15
N ILE A 252 -22.91 -2.50 30.49
CA ILE A 252 -22.98 -2.73 29.05
C ILE A 252 -24.07 -3.77 28.79
N ALA A 253 -25.17 -3.33 28.17
CA ALA A 253 -26.30 -4.18 27.81
C ALA A 253 -26.05 -4.97 26.51
N ASN A 254 -25.44 -4.32 25.53
CA ASN A 254 -25.14 -4.92 24.25
C ASN A 254 -23.94 -4.24 23.60
N ALA A 255 -23.18 -4.99 22.81
CA ALA A 255 -21.97 -4.51 22.14
C ALA A 255 -21.73 -5.36 20.89
N LEU A 256 -21.38 -4.71 19.78
CA LEU A 256 -21.03 -5.41 18.55
C LEU A 256 -20.08 -4.56 17.70
N SER A 257 -19.34 -5.22 16.83
CA SER A 257 -18.55 -4.59 15.77
C SER A 257 -18.73 -5.31 14.44
N ASN A 258 -18.59 -4.56 13.34
CA ASN A 258 -18.56 -5.10 11.98
C ASN A 258 -17.52 -4.36 11.12
N ASN A 259 -17.47 -4.68 9.83
CA ASN A 259 -16.68 -3.92 8.86
C ASN A 259 -17.52 -3.58 7.62
N ASP A 260 -17.30 -2.39 7.07
CA ASP A 260 -17.97 -1.89 5.87
C ASP A 260 -17.72 -2.75 4.61
N GLY A 261 -16.65 -3.55 4.61
CA GLY A 261 -16.24 -4.35 3.47
C GLY A 261 -15.92 -3.49 2.24
N ARG A 262 -16.21 -4.01 1.04
CA ARG A 262 -15.95 -3.32 -0.22
C ARG A 262 -16.99 -2.27 -0.60
N ASN A 263 -18.14 -2.22 0.08
CA ASN A 263 -19.30 -1.41 -0.30
C ASN A 263 -19.19 0.01 0.27
N LYS A 264 -18.11 0.69 -0.11
CA LYS A 264 -17.76 2.08 0.22
C LYS A 264 -16.93 2.68 -0.91
N THR A 265 -16.93 3.99 -1.05
CA THR A 265 -16.35 4.70 -2.22
C THR A 265 -14.82 4.64 -2.27
N SER A 266 -14.16 4.43 -1.14
CA SER A 266 -12.71 4.23 -1.03
C SER A 266 -12.38 3.44 0.24
N PHE A 267 -11.12 3.02 0.42
CA PHE A 267 -10.70 2.34 1.65
C PHE A 267 -10.95 3.19 2.91
N ALA A 268 -10.72 4.50 2.82
CA ALA A 268 -10.83 5.45 3.93
C ALA A 268 -12.24 6.01 4.12
N ALA A 269 -13.13 5.90 3.13
CA ALA A 269 -14.50 6.38 3.25
C ALA A 269 -15.32 5.50 4.21
N PRO A 270 -16.23 6.09 5.02
CA PRO A 270 -17.18 5.32 5.81
C PRO A 270 -18.30 4.73 4.92
N SER A 271 -19.10 3.80 5.46
CA SER A 271 -20.32 3.29 4.81
C SER A 271 -21.56 3.49 5.69
N VAL A 272 -22.55 4.25 5.18
CA VAL A 272 -23.86 4.41 5.84
C VAL A 272 -24.51 3.04 6.05
N ASN A 273 -24.45 2.16 5.03
CA ASN A 273 -25.04 0.83 5.11
C ASN A 273 -24.33 -0.05 6.14
N GLY A 274 -22.99 -0.04 6.18
CA GLY A 274 -22.22 -0.79 7.17
C GLY A 274 -22.55 -0.38 8.61
N GLN A 275 -22.67 0.93 8.85
CA GLN A 275 -23.07 1.48 10.15
C GLN A 275 -24.53 1.14 10.49
N TRP A 276 -25.47 1.34 9.56
CA TRP A 276 -26.88 1.00 9.77
C TRP A 276 -27.08 -0.51 10.03
N GLN A 277 -26.34 -1.37 9.35
CA GLN A 277 -26.37 -2.82 9.58
C GLN A 277 -25.93 -3.17 11.00
N LEU A 278 -24.82 -2.58 11.46
CA LEU A 278 -24.32 -2.78 12.82
C LEU A 278 -25.38 -2.36 13.86
N LEU A 279 -25.89 -1.14 13.71
CA LEU A 279 -26.92 -0.57 14.58
C LEU A 279 -28.16 -1.47 14.58
N SER A 280 -28.68 -1.79 13.40
CA SER A 280 -29.87 -2.64 13.24
C SER A 280 -29.68 -4.00 13.89
N GLN A 281 -28.51 -4.62 13.76
CA GLN A 281 -28.23 -5.93 14.36
C GLN A 281 -28.22 -5.86 15.89
N ILE A 282 -27.64 -4.81 16.47
CA ILE A 282 -27.64 -4.60 17.92
C ILE A 282 -29.07 -4.45 18.44
N TYR A 283 -29.88 -3.59 17.82
CA TYR A 283 -31.21 -3.26 18.33
C TYR A 283 -32.26 -4.33 18.01
N ARG A 284 -32.20 -5.01 16.85
CA ARG A 284 -33.14 -6.10 16.49
C ARG A 284 -33.10 -7.29 17.44
N HIS A 285 -31.91 -7.60 17.96
CA HIS A 285 -31.71 -8.73 18.87
C HIS A 285 -31.74 -8.33 20.35
N SER A 286 -31.92 -7.03 20.63
CA SER A 286 -32.10 -6.51 21.98
C SER A 286 -33.58 -6.20 22.24
N ALA A 287 -34.02 -6.24 23.49
CA ALA A 287 -35.32 -5.71 23.89
C ALA A 287 -35.32 -4.16 24.00
N ILE A 288 -34.34 -3.49 23.39
CA ILE A 288 -34.12 -2.05 23.53
C ILE A 288 -34.65 -1.35 22.28
N ASN A 289 -35.54 -0.38 22.47
CA ASN A 289 -35.94 0.54 21.41
C ASN A 289 -34.95 1.71 21.36
N PRO A 290 -34.27 1.98 20.22
CA PRO A 290 -33.31 3.07 20.12
C PRO A 290 -33.92 4.46 20.36
N ARG A 291 -35.24 4.64 20.19
CA ARG A 291 -35.95 5.89 20.51
C ARG A 291 -36.07 6.18 22.01
N GLN A 292 -35.85 5.17 22.85
CA GLN A 292 -35.84 5.31 24.31
C GLN A 292 -34.46 5.66 24.88
N LEU A 293 -33.43 5.75 24.04
CA LEU A 293 -32.13 6.24 24.45
C LEU A 293 -32.25 7.68 24.97
N GLN A 294 -31.49 7.98 26.00
CA GLN A 294 -31.28 9.33 26.49
C GLN A 294 -30.38 10.09 25.52
N PHE A 295 -29.27 9.46 25.14
CA PHE A 295 -28.30 10.04 24.22
C PHE A 295 -27.48 9.00 23.45
N ILE A 296 -26.90 9.44 22.32
CA ILE A 296 -25.93 8.71 21.51
C ILE A 296 -24.66 9.55 21.37
N GLU A 297 -23.58 9.05 21.95
CA GLU A 297 -22.23 9.61 21.82
C GLU A 297 -21.58 9.04 20.54
N CYS A 298 -21.53 9.88 19.51
CA CYS A 298 -21.13 9.49 18.16
C CYS A 298 -19.61 9.51 17.95
N HIS A 299 -19.18 8.89 16.85
CA HIS A 299 -17.82 9.03 16.37
C HIS A 299 -17.52 10.44 15.89
N ALA A 300 -18.48 11.12 15.25
CA ALA A 300 -18.45 12.47 14.69
C ALA A 300 -17.23 13.32 15.08
N THR A 301 -16.44 13.67 14.08
CA THR A 301 -15.13 14.30 14.21
C THR A 301 -15.09 15.70 13.63
N GLY A 302 -16.24 16.25 13.20
CA GLY A 302 -16.33 17.52 12.50
C GLY A 302 -15.97 17.43 11.03
N THR A 303 -16.01 16.23 10.44
CA THR A 303 -15.68 16.05 9.02
C THR A 303 -16.89 16.32 8.12
N VAL A 304 -16.65 16.97 6.99
CA VAL A 304 -17.70 17.37 6.02
C VAL A 304 -18.53 16.17 5.54
N VAL A 305 -17.91 15.00 5.39
CA VAL A 305 -18.54 13.78 4.86
C VAL A 305 -18.92 12.79 5.95
N GLY A 306 -18.06 12.59 6.96
CA GLY A 306 -18.25 11.55 7.96
C GLY A 306 -19.44 11.81 8.88
N ASP A 307 -19.57 13.05 9.38
CA ASP A 307 -20.64 13.41 10.32
C ASP A 307 -22.04 13.24 9.69
N PRO A 308 -22.32 13.74 8.46
CA PRO A 308 -23.60 13.45 7.80
C PRO A 308 -23.90 11.97 7.56
N MET A 309 -22.88 11.17 7.21
CA MET A 309 -23.07 9.74 6.96
C MET A 309 -23.42 8.96 8.24
N GLU A 310 -22.80 9.32 9.38
CA GLU A 310 -23.12 8.72 10.67
C GLU A 310 -24.55 9.05 11.10
N VAL A 311 -24.94 10.32 10.98
CA VAL A 311 -26.30 10.74 11.30
C VAL A 311 -27.32 10.12 10.35
N GLN A 312 -27.00 9.96 9.07
CA GLN A 312 -27.88 9.27 8.12
C GLN A 312 -28.13 7.80 8.53
N ALA A 313 -27.10 7.08 8.98
CA ALA A 313 -27.26 5.71 9.47
C ALA A 313 -28.13 5.65 10.74
N LEU A 314 -27.97 6.63 11.64
CA LEU A 314 -28.83 6.78 12.83
C LEU A 314 -30.28 7.09 12.45
N SER A 315 -30.52 8.01 11.50
CA SER A 315 -31.87 8.33 11.05
C SER A 315 -32.58 7.11 10.45
N GLN A 316 -31.89 6.34 9.61
CA GLN A 316 -32.42 5.08 9.05
C GLN A 316 -32.76 4.05 10.15
N LEU A 317 -31.95 3.99 11.21
CA LEU A 317 -32.27 3.17 12.38
C LEU A 317 -33.55 3.69 13.06
N MET A 318 -33.63 4.99 13.36
CA MET A 318 -34.79 5.57 14.04
C MET A 318 -36.08 5.38 13.24
N ASP A 319 -36.04 5.57 11.92
CA ASP A 319 -37.19 5.39 11.03
C ASP A 319 -37.71 3.93 11.01
N SER A 320 -36.87 2.97 11.38
CA SER A 320 -37.27 1.56 11.50
C SER A 320 -38.09 1.25 12.76
N TYR A 321 -38.27 2.22 13.65
CA TYR A 321 -39.03 2.10 14.90
C TYR A 321 -40.14 3.14 14.95
N ALA A 322 -41.32 2.74 15.45
CA ALA A 322 -42.48 3.63 15.57
C ALA A 322 -42.14 4.87 16.42
N ALA A 323 -42.49 6.04 15.91
CA ALA A 323 -42.33 7.29 16.65
C ALA A 323 -43.32 7.33 17.82
N ASP A 324 -42.82 7.72 18.98
CA ASP A 324 -43.63 8.07 20.14
C ASP A 324 -43.35 9.52 20.48
N ALA A 325 -44.28 10.40 20.10
CA ALA A 325 -44.14 11.84 20.29
C ALA A 325 -44.19 12.25 21.77
N THR A 326 -44.54 11.34 22.68
CA THR A 326 -44.52 11.58 24.14
C THR A 326 -43.12 11.45 24.74
N LEU A 327 -42.21 10.75 24.05
CA LEU A 327 -40.81 10.65 24.46
C LEU A 327 -40.07 11.95 24.12
N SER A 328 -39.24 12.42 25.06
CA SER A 328 -38.26 13.46 24.78
C SER A 328 -37.34 13.08 23.60
N PRO A 329 -36.66 14.04 22.95
CA PRO A 329 -35.69 13.73 21.90
C PRO A 329 -34.51 12.88 22.40
N VAL A 330 -33.87 12.13 21.50
CA VAL A 330 -32.58 11.47 21.79
C VAL A 330 -31.47 12.50 21.54
N VAL A 331 -30.64 12.78 22.55
CA VAL A 331 -29.53 13.72 22.38
C VAL A 331 -28.42 13.07 21.56
N VAL A 332 -27.91 13.76 20.55
CA VAL A 332 -26.81 13.28 19.71
C VAL A 332 -25.63 14.22 19.87
N GLY A 333 -24.45 13.69 20.16
CA GLY A 333 -23.28 14.53 20.34
C GLY A 333 -21.95 13.80 20.25
N SER A 334 -20.87 14.55 20.46
CA SER A 334 -19.50 14.03 20.41
C SER A 334 -18.58 14.82 21.33
N VAL A 335 -17.77 14.12 22.11
CA VAL A 335 -16.76 14.71 23.01
C VAL A 335 -15.60 15.38 22.27
N LYS A 336 -15.47 15.14 20.97
CA LYS A 336 -14.33 15.60 20.16
C LYS A 336 -14.35 17.12 19.95
N GLY A 337 -15.52 17.75 20.08
CA GLY A 337 -15.60 19.21 20.17
C GLY A 337 -14.83 19.75 21.38
N ASN A 338 -14.87 19.05 22.52
CA ASN A 338 -14.20 19.45 23.77
C ASN A 338 -12.71 19.15 23.77
N ILE A 339 -12.31 17.95 23.34
CA ILE A 339 -10.93 17.48 23.54
C ILE A 339 -10.16 17.16 22.26
N GLY A 340 -10.78 17.30 21.08
CA GLY A 340 -10.22 16.82 19.82
C GLY A 340 -10.31 15.30 19.68
N HIS A 341 -9.60 14.74 18.71
CA HIS A 341 -9.66 13.33 18.35
C HIS A 341 -8.44 12.55 18.87
N LEU A 342 -8.68 11.67 19.84
CA LEU A 342 -7.66 10.80 20.46
C LEU A 342 -7.29 9.56 19.63
N PHE A 343 -7.63 9.52 18.35
CA PHE A 343 -7.44 8.38 17.44
C PHE A 343 -7.80 7.04 18.10
N TRP A 344 -6.82 6.15 18.31
CA TRP A 344 -6.97 4.82 18.90
C TRP A 344 -7.63 4.80 20.30
N ALA A 345 -7.48 5.88 21.07
CA ALA A 345 -8.06 6.04 22.40
C ALA A 345 -9.40 6.81 22.40
N SER A 346 -10.01 7.08 21.24
CA SER A 346 -11.22 7.91 21.17
C SER A 346 -12.45 7.23 21.76
N GLY A 347 -12.58 5.91 21.55
CA GLY A 347 -13.72 5.13 22.04
C GLY A 347 -13.81 5.13 23.56
N ILE A 348 -12.68 5.03 24.25
CA ILE A 348 -12.65 5.00 25.72
C ILE A 348 -13.03 6.36 26.34
N ALA A 349 -12.67 7.48 25.71
CA ALA A 349 -13.12 8.81 26.16
C ALA A 349 -14.64 8.96 26.06
N SER A 350 -15.23 8.55 24.94
CA SER A 350 -16.68 8.53 24.72
C SER A 350 -17.41 7.60 25.71
N LEU A 351 -16.82 6.44 26.03
CA LEU A 351 -17.35 5.55 27.07
C LEU A 351 -17.34 6.22 28.45
N ILE A 352 -16.21 6.76 28.89
CA ILE A 352 -16.08 7.39 30.22
C ILE A 352 -17.05 8.57 30.36
N LYS A 353 -17.15 9.45 29.34
CA LYS A 353 -18.16 10.53 29.32
C LYS A 353 -19.58 9.97 29.48
N SER A 354 -19.92 8.92 28.74
CA SER A 354 -21.27 8.34 28.74
C SER A 354 -21.61 7.68 30.08
N VAL A 355 -20.67 6.96 30.69
CA VAL A 355 -20.82 6.39 32.04
C VAL A 355 -21.08 7.49 33.07
N LEU A 356 -20.29 8.57 33.03
CA LEU A 356 -20.46 9.70 33.93
C LEU A 356 -21.80 10.41 33.69
N ALA A 357 -22.22 10.61 32.44
CA ALA A 357 -23.50 11.24 32.11
C ALA A 357 -24.69 10.45 32.65
N LEU A 358 -24.69 9.12 32.51
CA LEU A 358 -25.71 8.25 33.10
C LEU A 358 -25.69 8.30 34.63
N LYS A 359 -24.49 8.27 35.24
CA LYS A 359 -24.32 8.28 36.69
C LYS A 359 -24.75 9.61 37.33
N GLN A 360 -24.50 10.73 36.65
CA GLN A 360 -24.80 12.08 37.13
C GLN A 360 -26.18 12.59 36.68
N GLY A 361 -26.85 11.92 35.75
CA GLY A 361 -28.17 12.32 35.26
C GLY A 361 -28.16 13.59 34.40
N VAL A 362 -27.04 13.89 33.75
CA VAL A 362 -26.90 15.03 32.82
C VAL A 362 -25.99 14.66 31.66
N TYR A 363 -26.34 15.06 30.45
CA TYR A 363 -25.50 14.95 29.28
C TYR A 363 -24.78 16.27 29.01
N PRO A 364 -23.43 16.34 29.05
CA PRO A 364 -22.69 17.52 28.65
C PRO A 364 -22.77 17.72 27.14
N GLY A 365 -23.14 18.94 26.73
CA GLY A 365 -23.34 19.30 25.33
C GLY A 365 -22.08 19.19 24.47
N THR A 366 -22.27 19.19 23.15
CA THR A 366 -21.17 19.13 22.17
C THR A 366 -20.59 20.53 21.96
N SER A 367 -19.37 20.78 22.46
CA SER A 367 -18.70 22.07 22.25
C SER A 367 -18.45 22.35 20.76
N ASN A 368 -18.38 23.64 20.42
CA ASN A 368 -18.22 24.18 19.07
C ASN A 368 -19.39 23.92 18.10
N LEU A 369 -20.54 23.45 18.59
CA LEU A 369 -21.79 23.45 17.83
C LEU A 369 -22.52 24.79 18.03
N SER A 370 -22.50 25.62 16.99
CA SER A 370 -23.14 26.93 16.95
C SER A 370 -24.38 26.94 16.07
N GLN A 371 -24.31 26.27 14.92
CA GLN A 371 -25.40 26.14 13.97
C GLN A 371 -25.37 24.73 13.39
N LEU A 372 -26.49 24.00 13.49
CA LEU A 372 -26.59 22.67 12.92
C LEU A 372 -26.40 22.70 11.40
N ASN A 373 -25.61 21.76 10.88
CA ASN A 373 -25.40 21.60 9.45
C ASN A 373 -26.73 21.38 8.71
N ALA A 374 -26.92 22.07 7.58
CA ALA A 374 -28.14 21.98 6.77
C ALA A 374 -28.46 20.55 6.33
N LEU A 375 -27.45 19.71 6.08
CA LEU A 375 -27.63 18.29 5.73
C LEU A 375 -28.24 17.46 6.86
N LEU A 376 -28.22 17.98 8.09
CA LEU A 376 -28.73 17.33 9.30
C LEU A 376 -30.06 17.90 9.76
N GLN A 377 -30.57 19.00 9.18
CA GLN A 377 -31.79 19.65 9.67
C GLN A 377 -33.03 18.77 9.57
N GLU A 378 -33.09 17.88 8.57
CA GLU A 378 -34.24 16.97 8.44
C GLU A 378 -34.33 15.94 9.58
N THR A 379 -33.27 15.78 10.38
CA THR A 379 -33.18 14.81 11.48
C THR A 379 -34.06 15.16 12.68
N GLU A 380 -34.56 16.40 12.75
CA GLU A 380 -35.58 16.80 13.72
C GLU A 380 -36.84 15.91 13.61
N LYS A 381 -37.17 15.45 12.40
CA LYS A 381 -38.29 14.51 12.15
C LYS A 381 -38.09 13.17 12.85
N GLN A 382 -36.84 12.77 13.11
CA GLN A 382 -36.49 11.56 13.85
C GLN A 382 -36.44 11.76 15.37
N HIS A 383 -36.79 12.95 15.89
CA HIS A 383 -36.66 13.34 17.30
C HIS A 383 -35.21 13.24 17.80
N LEU A 384 -34.24 13.66 16.98
CA LEU A 384 -32.84 13.81 17.38
C LEU A 384 -32.58 15.26 17.81
N LEU A 385 -31.85 15.45 18.92
CA LEU A 385 -31.47 16.76 19.44
C LEU A 385 -29.95 16.93 19.45
N PHE A 386 -29.46 17.96 18.78
CA PHE A 386 -28.05 18.36 18.78
C PHE A 386 -27.92 19.67 19.55
N THR A 387 -27.05 19.71 20.55
CA THR A 387 -26.91 20.91 21.40
C THR A 387 -25.52 21.02 22.01
N ALA A 388 -25.08 22.27 22.22
CA ALA A 388 -23.90 22.63 23.00
C ALA A 388 -24.22 22.79 24.50
N ASP A 389 -25.49 22.86 24.88
CA ASP A 389 -25.93 23.02 26.25
C ASP A 389 -25.94 21.68 27.01
N ASN A 390 -25.77 21.75 28.33
CA ASN A 390 -25.94 20.60 29.21
C ASN A 390 -27.42 20.26 29.33
N ILE A 391 -27.79 19.00 29.07
CA ILE A 391 -29.17 18.52 29.09
C ILE A 391 -29.37 17.52 30.23
N PRO A 392 -30.26 17.77 31.20
CA PRO A 392 -30.66 16.77 32.19
C PRO A 392 -31.28 15.54 31.51
N LEU A 393 -30.97 14.34 32.01
CA LEU A 393 -31.60 13.12 31.49
C LEU A 393 -33.08 13.10 31.86
N ASP A 394 -33.91 12.60 30.94
CA ASP A 394 -35.36 12.54 31.13
C ASP A 394 -35.72 11.44 32.13
N PRO A 395 -36.31 11.75 33.30
CA PRO A 395 -36.72 10.75 34.29
C PRO A 395 -37.81 9.79 33.78
N GLY A 396 -38.54 10.17 32.73
CA GLY A 396 -39.57 9.34 32.08
C GLY A 396 -39.01 8.30 31.10
N LYS A 397 -37.72 8.39 30.75
CA LYS A 397 -37.02 7.43 29.89
C LYS A 397 -36.13 6.49 30.70
N PRO A 398 -35.91 5.25 30.24
CA PRO A 398 -34.90 4.39 30.85
C PRO A 398 -33.52 5.05 30.76
N SER A 399 -32.65 4.81 31.73
CA SER A 399 -31.27 5.33 31.75
C SER A 399 -30.38 4.58 30.76
N LEU A 400 -30.68 4.70 29.47
CA LEU A 400 -29.96 4.04 28.38
C LEU A 400 -29.21 5.05 27.54
N ALA A 401 -27.98 4.71 27.16
CA ALA A 401 -27.17 5.49 26.22
C ALA A 401 -26.50 4.58 25.22
N ALA A 402 -26.00 5.14 24.12
CA ALA A 402 -25.22 4.39 23.16
C ALA A 402 -23.95 5.15 22.74
N ILE A 403 -22.94 4.41 22.31
CA ILE A 403 -21.66 4.94 21.86
C ILE A 403 -21.30 4.31 20.53
N SER A 404 -20.90 5.12 19.56
CA SER A 404 -20.40 4.68 18.25
C SER A 404 -18.94 5.07 18.06
N SER A 405 -18.15 4.20 17.43
CA SER A 405 -16.81 4.54 16.95
C SER A 405 -16.49 3.87 15.62
N MET A 406 -15.93 4.63 14.68
CA MET A 406 -15.65 4.20 13.32
C MET A 406 -14.15 4.34 13.03
N GLY A 407 -13.54 3.27 12.53
CA GLY A 407 -12.14 3.24 12.16
C GLY A 407 -11.96 3.49 10.67
N VAL A 408 -10.90 4.23 10.29
CA VAL A 408 -10.45 4.26 8.89
C VAL A 408 -10.18 2.81 8.45
N GLY A 409 -10.62 2.43 7.24
CA GLY A 409 -10.68 1.02 6.84
C GLY A 409 -12.02 0.35 7.11
N GLY A 410 -12.96 1.01 7.79
CA GLY A 410 -14.39 0.67 7.85
C GLY A 410 -14.81 -0.21 9.02
N THR A 411 -13.97 -0.42 10.04
CA THR A 411 -14.36 -1.17 11.24
C THR A 411 -15.21 -0.30 12.14
N ASN A 412 -16.48 -0.65 12.31
CA ASN A 412 -17.43 0.06 13.16
C ASN A 412 -17.63 -0.72 14.47
N ALA A 413 -17.76 0.00 15.58
CA ALA A 413 -18.12 -0.55 16.88
C ALA A 413 -19.24 0.27 17.50
N HIS A 414 -20.18 -0.41 18.16
CA HIS A 414 -21.29 0.24 18.85
C HIS A 414 -21.62 -0.49 20.16
N ILE A 415 -21.82 0.28 21.22
CA ILE A 415 -22.10 -0.21 22.58
C ILE A 415 -23.34 0.48 23.11
N VAL A 416 -24.22 -0.30 23.76
CA VAL A 416 -25.38 0.19 24.50
C VAL A 416 -25.11 0.06 26.00
N LEU A 417 -25.22 1.18 26.71
CA LEU A 417 -25.01 1.30 28.15
C LEU A 417 -26.34 1.50 28.88
N GLU A 418 -26.40 0.99 30.11
CA GLU A 418 -27.45 1.25 31.08
C GLU A 418 -26.84 1.83 32.36
N GLY A 419 -27.54 2.78 32.98
CA GLY A 419 -27.22 3.23 34.33
C GLY A 419 -27.45 2.13 35.37
N TYR A 420 -26.66 2.14 36.44
CA TYR A 420 -26.76 1.16 37.53
C TYR A 420 -27.12 1.85 38.86
N GLY A 421 -28.25 1.43 39.46
CA GLY A 421 -28.77 2.01 40.71
C GLY A 421 -29.50 3.35 40.55
N LYS A 422 -30.27 3.76 41.57
CA LYS A 422 -30.85 5.11 41.64
C LYS A 422 -29.74 6.10 42.00
N ALA A 423 -29.47 7.06 41.12
CA ALA A 423 -28.49 8.13 41.35
C ALA A 423 -28.63 8.72 42.76
N ARG A 424 -27.62 8.51 43.62
CA ARG A 424 -27.45 9.29 44.84
C ARG A 424 -26.45 10.41 44.51
N PRO A 425 -26.81 11.69 44.68
CA PRO A 425 -25.84 12.77 44.66
C PRO A 425 -24.88 12.53 45.83
N GLN A 426 -23.66 12.09 45.54
CA GLN A 426 -22.58 12.12 46.53
C GLN A 426 -21.72 13.35 46.24
N ALA A 427 -21.54 14.18 47.26
CA ALA A 427 -20.61 15.29 47.23
C ALA A 427 -19.18 14.78 46.99
N PRO A 428 -18.36 15.47 46.18
CA PRO A 428 -17.01 15.04 45.85
C PRO A 428 -16.16 14.92 47.11
N LYS A 429 -15.70 13.70 47.43
CA LYS A 429 -14.60 13.51 48.38
C LYS A 429 -13.30 13.81 47.65
N LYS A 430 -12.54 14.80 48.15
CA LYS A 430 -11.19 15.08 47.65
C LYS A 430 -10.32 13.83 47.76
N PRO A 431 -9.66 13.38 46.68
CA PRO A 431 -8.62 12.37 46.80
C PRO A 431 -7.45 12.94 47.61
N ALA A 432 -6.94 12.14 48.54
CA ALA A 432 -5.72 12.46 49.25
C ALA A 432 -4.56 12.45 48.25
N ARG A 433 -3.93 13.62 48.03
CA ARG A 433 -2.64 13.71 47.34
C ARG A 433 -1.64 12.86 48.11
N ARG A 434 -1.22 11.73 47.53
CA ARG A 434 0.14 11.24 47.74
C ARG A 434 0.99 11.92 46.69
N GLU A 435 1.91 12.76 47.14
CA GLU A 435 2.97 13.29 46.28
C GLU A 435 3.81 12.10 45.80
N THR A 436 3.58 11.67 44.55
CA THR A 436 4.57 10.91 43.81
C THR A 436 5.67 11.90 43.45
N GLN A 437 6.84 11.74 44.07
CA GLN A 437 8.07 12.37 43.58
C GLN A 437 8.44 11.71 42.24
N GLY A 438 7.75 12.09 41.17
CA GLY A 438 8.06 11.66 39.82
C GLY A 438 9.28 12.42 39.30
N SER A 439 10.32 11.69 38.91
CA SER A 439 11.45 12.24 38.17
C SER A 439 10.99 12.65 36.76
N VAL A 440 11.40 13.83 36.29
CA VAL A 440 11.14 14.28 34.92
C VAL A 440 12.10 13.56 33.97
N TYR A 441 11.57 12.75 33.05
CA TYR A 441 12.33 12.15 31.97
C TYR A 441 12.07 12.91 30.67
N SER A 442 12.60 14.13 30.53
CA SER A 442 12.40 14.93 29.32
C SER A 442 13.62 14.87 28.40
N PHE A 443 13.37 14.55 27.13
CA PHE A 443 14.38 14.53 26.06
C PHE A 443 14.45 15.87 25.28
N PHE A 444 13.45 16.74 25.39
CA PHE A 444 13.26 17.85 24.44
C PHE A 444 13.67 19.25 24.91
N SER A 445 14.13 19.43 26.15
CA SER A 445 14.53 20.75 26.64
C SER A 445 16.04 21.00 26.52
N GLN A 446 16.57 21.04 25.29
CA GLN A 446 17.87 21.68 24.99
C GLN A 446 18.14 21.75 23.47
N MET A 447 17.54 22.72 22.78
CA MET A 447 18.16 23.37 21.59
C MET A 447 17.32 24.56 21.13
N ALA A 448 17.67 25.75 21.62
CA ALA A 448 17.22 27.01 21.04
C ALA A 448 18.38 28.01 21.12
N THR A 449 19.16 28.10 20.04
CA THR A 449 19.80 29.32 19.52
C THR A 449 20.76 28.91 18.40
N ILE A 450 20.59 29.47 17.21
CA ILE A 450 21.63 30.12 16.39
C ILE A 450 20.93 30.82 15.21
N LYS A 451 21.33 32.08 14.99
CA LYS A 451 20.83 33.06 14.03
C LYS A 451 21.57 33.03 12.70
N ASP A 452 20.85 33.45 11.66
CA ASP A 452 21.22 34.26 10.47
C ASP A 452 22.37 33.84 9.54
N ALA A 453 22.04 33.68 8.24
CA ALA A 453 22.80 34.24 7.12
C ALA A 453 21.93 34.35 5.83
N ARG A 454 22.01 35.52 5.17
CA ARG A 454 21.33 35.94 3.92
C ARG A 454 22.16 35.63 2.66
N CYS A 455 21.50 35.47 1.50
CA CYS A 455 21.84 36.04 0.16
C CYS A 455 20.84 35.48 -0.87
N GLU A 456 19.94 36.27 -1.46
CA GLU A 456 20.03 37.09 -2.69
C GLU A 456 19.63 36.35 -3.98
N LYS A 457 18.77 37.05 -4.76
CA LYS A 457 18.05 36.63 -5.97
C LYS A 457 18.81 37.07 -7.21
N GLU A 458 18.68 36.34 -8.32
CA GLU A 458 18.79 36.93 -9.67
C GLU A 458 17.92 36.23 -10.72
N ALA A 459 17.46 37.02 -11.70
CA ALA A 459 16.44 36.71 -12.68
C ALA A 459 17.03 36.70 -14.11
N ILE A 460 16.49 35.88 -15.02
CA ILE A 460 16.83 35.93 -16.47
C ILE A 460 15.56 35.78 -17.33
N ARG A 461 15.46 36.62 -18.38
CA ARG A 461 14.36 36.77 -19.36
C ARG A 461 14.51 35.83 -20.58
N PRO A 462 13.45 35.57 -21.40
CA PRO A 462 13.53 34.77 -22.63
C PRO A 462 13.42 35.61 -23.93
N SER A 463 13.87 35.03 -25.07
CA SER A 463 13.52 35.34 -26.50
C SER A 463 14.32 34.42 -27.47
N PRO A 464 14.00 34.26 -28.77
CA PRO A 464 12.70 34.15 -29.47
C PRO A 464 12.62 32.98 -30.51
N SER A 465 11.47 32.87 -31.17
CA SER A 465 10.94 31.88 -32.16
C SER A 465 11.64 31.75 -33.53
N GLY A 466 11.53 30.58 -34.19
CA GLY A 466 11.96 30.29 -35.58
C GLY A 466 10.91 29.56 -36.45
N GLU A 467 10.96 29.81 -37.76
CA GLU A 467 10.01 29.47 -38.86
C GLU A 467 9.94 27.97 -39.27
N GLN A 468 8.83 27.53 -39.89
CA GLN A 468 8.61 26.17 -40.43
C GLN A 468 8.65 26.11 -41.99
N THR A 469 9.34 25.09 -42.53
CA THR A 469 9.52 24.80 -43.97
C THR A 469 8.53 23.71 -44.46
N ARG A 470 8.03 23.77 -45.71
CA ARG A 470 7.06 22.80 -46.29
C ARG A 470 7.72 21.48 -46.75
N VAL A 471 7.07 20.34 -46.46
CA VAL A 471 7.56 18.96 -46.66
C VAL A 471 7.08 18.35 -48.01
N THR A 472 7.95 17.65 -48.76
CA THR A 472 7.63 16.89 -50.01
C THR A 472 8.14 15.43 -49.96
N PRO A 473 7.62 14.47 -50.77
CA PRO A 473 8.04 13.06 -50.70
C PRO A 473 9.52 12.85 -51.01
N SER A 474 10.07 13.65 -51.94
CA SER A 474 11.48 13.65 -52.32
C SER A 474 12.41 14.21 -51.23
N SER A 475 11.89 14.97 -50.26
CA SER A 475 12.63 15.42 -49.08
C SER A 475 12.58 14.43 -47.90
N LEU A 476 11.51 13.62 -47.83
CA LEU A 476 11.24 12.68 -46.74
C LEU A 476 11.95 11.33 -46.91
N LEU A 477 11.95 10.76 -48.13
CA LEU A 477 12.42 9.40 -48.37
C LEU A 477 13.86 9.13 -47.85
N PRO A 478 14.85 10.02 -48.05
CA PRO A 478 16.21 9.80 -47.50
C PRO A 478 16.25 9.76 -45.97
N GLN A 479 15.38 10.51 -45.30
CA GLN A 479 15.29 10.55 -43.83
C GLN A 479 14.64 9.27 -43.30
N ILE A 480 13.58 8.79 -43.96
CA ILE A 480 12.92 7.52 -43.59
C ILE A 480 13.88 6.33 -43.75
N LEU A 481 14.65 6.29 -44.84
CA LEU A 481 15.68 5.26 -45.04
C LEU A 481 16.72 5.29 -43.92
N SER A 482 17.21 6.47 -43.56
CA SER A 482 18.14 6.63 -42.43
C SER A 482 17.55 6.17 -41.10
N PHE A 483 16.26 6.42 -40.86
CA PHE A 483 15.59 5.96 -39.64
C PHE A 483 15.46 4.43 -39.61
N TYR A 484 15.09 3.82 -40.74
CA TYR A 484 15.02 2.36 -40.85
C TYR A 484 16.39 1.72 -40.60
N GLN A 485 17.47 2.25 -41.18
CA GLN A 485 18.84 1.77 -40.94
C GLN A 485 19.23 1.88 -39.45
N ARG A 486 18.96 3.02 -38.82
CA ARG A 486 19.29 3.28 -37.41
C ARG A 486 18.52 2.38 -36.44
N VAL A 487 17.24 2.14 -36.72
CA VAL A 487 16.33 1.43 -35.82
C VAL A 487 16.42 -0.08 -36.01
N LEU A 488 16.48 -0.54 -37.25
CA LEU A 488 16.49 -1.97 -37.58
C LEU A 488 17.92 -2.55 -37.54
N GLY A 489 18.95 -1.69 -37.56
CA GLY A 489 20.34 -2.08 -37.45
C GLY A 489 20.90 -2.74 -38.71
N GLU A 490 20.28 -2.47 -39.86
CA GLU A 490 20.67 -2.98 -41.18
C GLU A 490 21.35 -1.87 -41.99
N ASP A 491 22.55 -2.13 -42.53
CA ASP A 491 23.33 -1.14 -43.27
C ASP A 491 22.74 -0.86 -44.67
N GLU A 492 22.04 -1.83 -45.26
CA GLU A 492 21.44 -1.75 -46.60
C GLU A 492 19.91 -1.79 -46.54
N VAL A 493 19.27 -0.61 -46.57
CA VAL A 493 17.81 -0.45 -46.65
C VAL A 493 17.46 0.27 -47.95
N TYR A 494 16.58 -0.32 -48.75
CA TYR A 494 16.12 0.22 -50.03
C TYR A 494 14.72 0.85 -49.92
N PRO A 495 14.33 1.76 -50.83
CA PRO A 495 13.01 2.42 -50.82
C PRO A 495 11.81 1.47 -50.76
N ASP A 496 11.95 0.27 -51.33
CA ASP A 496 10.95 -0.80 -51.39
C ASP A 496 11.15 -1.89 -50.33
N SER A 497 12.15 -1.75 -49.44
CA SER A 497 12.38 -2.72 -48.37
C SER A 497 11.22 -2.75 -47.39
N ASP A 498 10.58 -3.91 -47.24
CA ASP A 498 9.47 -4.07 -46.33
C ASP A 498 9.95 -4.07 -44.87
N TYR A 499 9.25 -3.30 -44.04
CA TYR A 499 9.51 -3.16 -42.62
C TYR A 499 9.59 -4.51 -41.88
N PHE A 500 8.75 -5.48 -42.23
CA PHE A 500 8.75 -6.81 -41.61
C PHE A 500 9.79 -7.75 -42.24
N ASP A 501 10.31 -7.43 -43.44
CA ASP A 501 11.44 -8.12 -44.06
C ASP A 501 12.74 -7.83 -43.32
N LEU A 502 12.87 -6.60 -42.81
CA LEU A 502 13.98 -6.09 -42.02
C LEU A 502 13.83 -6.36 -40.51
N TYR A 503 13.08 -7.41 -40.14
CA TYR A 503 12.84 -7.82 -38.76
C TYR A 503 12.13 -6.79 -37.86
N GLY A 504 11.40 -5.84 -38.46
CA GLY A 504 10.58 -4.87 -37.74
C GLY A 504 9.50 -5.52 -36.86
N ASP A 505 9.29 -4.93 -35.69
CA ASP A 505 8.38 -5.37 -34.64
C ASP A 505 7.73 -4.19 -33.90
N SER A 506 6.87 -4.45 -32.92
CA SER A 506 6.19 -3.38 -32.19
C SER A 506 7.13 -2.46 -31.39
N VAL A 507 8.35 -2.90 -31.10
CA VAL A 507 9.34 -2.14 -30.33
C VAL A 507 10.09 -1.17 -31.25
N THR A 508 10.50 -1.64 -32.43
CA THR A 508 11.15 -0.85 -33.49
C THR A 508 10.16 0.07 -34.19
N ALA A 509 8.88 -0.28 -34.27
CA ALA A 509 7.85 0.59 -34.85
C ALA A 509 7.70 1.87 -34.02
N VAL A 510 7.71 1.73 -32.69
CA VAL A 510 7.68 2.85 -31.75
C VAL A 510 8.97 3.69 -31.84
N GLU A 511 10.14 3.10 -32.09
CA GLU A 511 11.37 3.89 -32.35
C GLU A 511 11.28 4.70 -33.63
N LEU A 512 10.71 4.14 -34.69
CA LEU A 512 10.50 4.88 -35.92
C LEU A 512 9.55 6.05 -35.69
N LEU A 513 8.42 5.85 -34.99
CA LEU A 513 7.51 6.92 -34.60
C LEU A 513 8.21 8.04 -33.84
N ALA A 514 9.15 7.66 -32.96
CA ALA A 514 9.95 8.61 -32.22
C ALA A 514 10.77 9.53 -33.09
N LEU A 515 11.50 8.93 -34.03
CA LEU A 515 12.36 9.67 -34.94
C LEU A 515 11.54 10.57 -35.86
N PHE A 516 10.37 10.10 -36.34
CA PHE A 516 9.44 10.94 -37.10
C PHE A 516 8.99 12.17 -36.32
N LYS A 517 8.67 12.02 -35.03
CA LYS A 517 8.22 13.12 -34.18
C LYS A 517 9.37 14.04 -33.78
N SER A 518 10.49 13.50 -33.31
CA SER A 518 11.59 14.27 -32.73
C SER A 518 12.45 14.96 -33.78
N GLU A 519 12.70 14.31 -34.92
CA GLU A 519 13.62 14.85 -35.94
C GLU A 519 12.87 15.53 -37.09
N LEU A 520 11.63 15.11 -37.40
CA LEU A 520 10.85 15.66 -38.51
C LEU A 520 9.60 16.43 -38.08
N GLY A 521 9.18 16.34 -36.81
CA GLY A 521 7.96 16.99 -36.32
C GLY A 521 6.66 16.41 -36.91
N ILE A 522 6.70 15.18 -37.43
CA ILE A 522 5.57 14.53 -38.10
C ILE A 522 4.98 13.47 -37.18
N ASP A 523 3.69 13.55 -36.91
CA ASP A 523 2.96 12.49 -36.18
C ASP A 523 2.59 11.37 -37.16
N VAL A 524 3.23 10.21 -36.99
CA VAL A 524 2.93 8.95 -37.70
C VAL A 524 2.31 7.98 -36.70
N THR A 525 1.53 7.00 -37.17
CA THR A 525 1.00 5.93 -36.31
C THR A 525 1.59 4.57 -36.68
N THR A 526 1.62 3.63 -35.73
CA THR A 526 2.05 2.25 -36.03
C THR A 526 1.17 1.61 -37.11
N GLU A 527 -0.11 1.97 -37.17
CA GLU A 527 -1.02 1.52 -38.23
C GLU A 527 -0.59 2.04 -39.60
N THR A 528 -0.17 3.30 -39.68
CA THR A 528 0.37 3.89 -40.92
C THR A 528 1.63 3.15 -41.37
N ILE A 529 2.57 2.83 -40.46
CA ILE A 529 3.78 2.05 -40.76
C ILE A 529 3.43 0.64 -41.25
N TYR A 530 2.53 -0.07 -40.55
CA TYR A 530 2.19 -1.45 -40.94
C TYR A 530 1.38 -1.52 -42.24
N LYS A 531 0.57 -0.49 -42.52
CA LYS A 531 -0.22 -0.38 -43.74
C LYS A 531 0.65 -0.01 -44.94
N HIS A 532 1.63 0.86 -44.72
CA HIS A 532 2.58 1.37 -45.70
C HIS A 532 4.00 0.93 -45.31
N SER A 533 4.25 -0.37 -45.38
CA SER A 533 5.41 -1.04 -44.79
C SER A 533 6.75 -0.74 -45.46
N THR A 534 6.78 -0.12 -46.64
CA THR A 534 8.03 0.28 -47.31
C THR A 534 8.32 1.77 -47.10
N PRO A 535 9.60 2.20 -47.00
CA PRO A 535 9.98 3.61 -46.87
C PRO A 535 9.33 4.53 -47.93
N GLU A 536 9.25 4.07 -49.18
CA GLU A 536 8.61 4.81 -50.27
C GLU A 536 7.10 4.92 -50.12
N ALA A 537 6.42 3.83 -49.74
CA ALA A 537 4.98 3.85 -49.49
C ALA A 537 4.63 4.75 -48.30
N LEU A 538 5.46 4.73 -47.26
CA LEU A 538 5.30 5.53 -46.05
C LEU A 538 5.50 7.02 -46.33
N ALA A 539 6.55 7.40 -47.06
CA ALA A 539 6.78 8.79 -47.48
C ALA A 539 5.59 9.36 -48.25
N ASN A 540 5.02 8.58 -49.18
CA ASN A 540 3.88 8.98 -49.99
C ASN A 540 2.58 9.10 -49.18
N ALA A 541 2.37 8.22 -48.19
CA ALA A 541 1.21 8.28 -47.31
C ALA A 541 1.25 9.53 -46.41
N ILE A 542 2.40 9.83 -45.82
CA ILE A 542 2.61 11.00 -44.94
C ILE A 542 2.32 12.31 -45.68
N VAL A 543 2.82 12.46 -46.91
CA VAL A 543 2.55 13.68 -47.71
C VAL A 543 1.08 13.80 -48.11
N ARG A 544 0.41 12.68 -48.38
CA ARG A 544 -1.03 12.67 -48.70
C ARG A 544 -1.89 13.11 -47.51
N GLU A 545 -1.57 12.66 -46.31
CA GLU A 545 -2.29 13.04 -45.09
C GLU A 545 -2.01 14.50 -44.69
N ALA A 546 -0.77 14.98 -44.84
CA ALA A 546 -0.42 16.39 -44.62
C ALA A 546 -1.12 17.36 -45.58
N SER A 547 -1.55 16.89 -46.76
CA SER A 547 -2.28 17.69 -47.75
C SER A 547 -3.80 17.71 -47.52
N SER A 548 -4.35 16.79 -46.70
CA SER A 548 -5.79 16.71 -46.41
C SER A 548 -6.17 17.32 -45.04
N ALA A 549 -5.20 17.50 -44.14
CA ALA A 549 -5.40 18.07 -42.81
C ALA A 549 -5.44 19.61 -42.80
N ALA A 550 -6.49 20.19 -43.39
CA ALA A 550 -6.88 21.59 -43.19
C ALA A 550 -8.24 21.66 -42.47
N GLN A 551 -8.35 21.05 -41.29
CA GLN A 551 -9.37 21.40 -40.30
C GLN A 551 -8.79 21.26 -38.87
N PRO A 552 -9.15 22.17 -37.95
CA PRO A 552 -8.62 22.13 -36.59
C PRO A 552 -9.33 21.04 -35.78
N VAL A 553 -8.55 20.10 -35.26
CA VAL A 553 -8.99 19.18 -34.19
C VAL A 553 -9.03 19.96 -32.88
N PRO A 554 -10.04 19.77 -32.00
CA PRO A 554 -10.13 20.49 -30.74
C PRO A 554 -8.93 20.14 -29.86
N ASP A 555 -8.36 21.19 -29.28
CA ASP A 555 -7.26 21.21 -28.33
C ASP A 555 -7.36 20.05 -27.32
N ARG A 556 -6.48 19.04 -27.44
CA ARG A 556 -6.21 18.13 -26.32
C ARG A 556 -5.52 18.98 -25.28
N GLN A 557 -6.30 19.42 -24.30
CA GLN A 557 -5.85 20.17 -23.12
C GLN A 557 -4.45 19.73 -22.71
N SER A 558 -3.54 20.69 -22.65
CA SER A 558 -2.22 20.54 -22.05
C SER A 558 -2.37 19.77 -20.73
N MET A 559 -1.84 18.55 -20.71
CA MET A 559 -1.65 17.80 -19.47
C MET A 559 -0.85 18.70 -18.55
N SER A 560 -1.50 19.22 -17.52
CA SER A 560 -0.86 19.95 -16.44
C SER A 560 0.31 19.12 -15.93
N ASP A 561 1.43 19.79 -15.68
CA ASP A 561 2.62 19.29 -14.98
C ASP A 561 2.21 18.65 -13.63
N ASN A 562 1.75 17.41 -13.67
CA ASN A 562 1.52 16.59 -12.50
C ASN A 562 2.87 16.01 -12.10
N VAL A 563 3.65 16.85 -11.42
CA VAL A 563 4.84 16.42 -10.69
C VAL A 563 4.34 15.44 -9.62
N HIS A 564 4.63 14.14 -9.79
CA HIS A 564 4.47 13.17 -8.71
C HIS A 564 5.20 13.70 -7.47
N PRO A 565 4.66 13.51 -6.26
CA PRO A 565 5.34 13.92 -5.04
C PRO A 565 6.75 13.33 -5.05
N HIS A 566 7.76 14.21 -5.01
CA HIS A 566 9.16 13.84 -5.14
C HIS A 566 9.49 12.67 -4.21
N GLY A 567 9.79 11.50 -4.80
CA GLY A 567 10.31 10.33 -4.09
C GLY A 567 9.34 9.16 -3.89
N VAL A 568 8.05 9.22 -4.21
CA VAL A 568 7.18 8.02 -4.12
C VAL A 568 7.47 7.07 -5.31
N LEU A 569 7.64 5.78 -5.04
CA LEU A 569 7.89 4.76 -6.07
C LEU A 569 6.66 4.58 -6.97
N SER A 570 6.88 4.18 -8.22
CA SER A 570 5.78 3.89 -9.14
C SER A 570 4.91 2.73 -8.61
N PRO A 571 3.62 2.64 -8.97
CA PRO A 571 2.78 1.51 -8.57
C PRO A 571 3.39 0.14 -8.91
N TYR A 572 4.15 0.04 -10.00
CA TYR A 572 4.84 -1.17 -10.42
C TYR A 572 6.00 -1.53 -9.48
N GLN A 573 6.77 -0.55 -9.05
CA GLN A 573 7.85 -0.74 -8.07
C GLN A 573 7.29 -1.06 -6.67
N GLN A 574 6.21 -0.40 -6.27
CA GLN A 574 5.51 -0.70 -5.01
C GLN A 574 5.03 -2.15 -4.96
N ARG A 575 4.57 -2.70 -6.08
CA ARG A 575 4.21 -4.12 -6.20
C ARG A 575 5.39 -5.04 -5.89
N PHE A 576 6.57 -4.79 -6.44
CA PHE A 576 7.77 -5.60 -6.13
C PHE A 576 8.18 -5.50 -4.67
N TYR A 577 8.04 -4.33 -4.04
CA TYR A 577 8.27 -4.19 -2.60
C TYR A 577 7.35 -5.11 -1.78
N LEU A 578 6.04 -5.10 -2.10
CA LEU A 578 5.06 -5.96 -1.43
C LEU A 578 5.32 -7.45 -1.68
N LEU A 579 5.56 -7.84 -2.93
CA LEU A 579 5.83 -9.23 -3.30
C LEU A 579 7.07 -9.77 -2.58
N GLU A 580 8.14 -8.99 -2.51
CA GLU A 580 9.36 -9.36 -1.79
C GLU A 580 9.10 -9.51 -0.29
N LYS A 581 8.29 -8.65 0.33
CA LYS A 581 7.91 -8.78 1.75
C LYS A 581 6.99 -9.99 2.04
N LEU A 582 6.21 -10.43 1.05
CA LEU A 582 5.35 -11.61 1.17
C LEU A 582 6.10 -12.94 1.02
N GLN A 583 7.28 -12.95 0.40
CA GLN A 583 8.10 -14.17 0.27
C GLN A 583 8.66 -14.62 1.63
N ARG A 584 8.54 -15.94 1.90
CA ARG A 584 9.08 -16.60 3.09
C ARG A 584 10.44 -17.24 2.75
N GLY A 585 11.45 -17.00 3.59
CA GLY A 585 12.80 -17.57 3.46
C GLY A 585 13.86 -16.60 2.92
N ASP A 586 15.06 -17.13 2.69
CA ASP A 586 16.26 -16.33 2.37
C ASP A 586 16.54 -16.23 0.86
N ARG A 587 15.59 -16.68 0.04
CA ARG A 587 15.68 -16.67 -1.42
C ARG A 587 14.64 -15.73 -2.02
N SER A 588 15.03 -14.95 -3.02
CA SER A 588 14.13 -14.09 -3.80
C SER A 588 14.03 -14.58 -5.24
N GLN A 589 12.80 -14.57 -5.76
CA GLN A 589 12.49 -14.83 -7.18
C GLN A 589 12.43 -13.56 -8.02
N TYR A 590 12.65 -12.40 -7.39
CA TYR A 590 12.54 -11.09 -8.04
C TYR A 590 13.92 -10.48 -8.31
N ASN A 591 14.94 -11.32 -8.41
CA ASN A 591 16.27 -10.90 -8.80
C ASN A 591 16.42 -10.94 -10.32
N VAL A 592 17.20 -10.00 -10.85
CA VAL A 592 17.60 -9.88 -12.26
C VAL A 592 19.11 -10.18 -12.34
N PRO A 593 19.51 -11.45 -12.50
CA PRO A 593 20.91 -11.81 -12.63
C PRO A 593 21.40 -11.73 -14.09
N ILE A 594 22.67 -11.37 -14.26
CA ILE A 594 23.46 -11.66 -15.47
C ILE A 594 24.77 -12.31 -15.04
N CYS A 595 25.14 -13.40 -15.70
CA CYS A 595 26.41 -14.09 -15.45
C CYS A 595 27.26 -14.03 -16.70
N VAL A 596 28.55 -13.71 -16.56
CA VAL A 596 29.53 -13.76 -17.63
C VAL A 596 30.79 -14.48 -17.16
N GLU A 597 31.47 -15.16 -18.06
CA GLU A 597 32.80 -15.70 -17.76
C GLU A 597 33.85 -14.61 -17.95
N ILE A 598 34.75 -14.44 -16.97
CA ILE A 598 35.76 -13.38 -16.97
C ILE A 598 37.18 -13.95 -16.99
N PRO A 599 38.08 -13.41 -17.84
CA PRO A 599 39.49 -13.78 -17.81
C PRO A 599 40.17 -13.25 -16.54
N GLN A 600 41.33 -13.83 -16.18
CA GLN A 600 42.11 -13.38 -15.02
C GLN A 600 42.49 -11.90 -15.10
N ALA A 601 42.76 -11.40 -16.31
CA ALA A 601 43.11 -10.00 -16.58
C ALA A 601 41.93 -9.01 -16.51
N PHE A 602 40.70 -9.49 -16.28
CA PHE A 602 39.55 -8.60 -16.18
C PHE A 602 39.68 -7.66 -14.96
N PRO A 603 39.59 -6.33 -15.15
CA PRO A 603 39.83 -5.35 -14.08
C PRO A 603 38.60 -5.23 -13.17
N LEU A 604 38.36 -6.27 -12.35
CA LEU A 604 37.14 -6.39 -11.54
C LEU A 604 36.91 -5.19 -10.60
N GLU A 605 37.96 -4.69 -9.95
CA GLU A 605 37.85 -3.60 -9.00
C GLU A 605 37.44 -2.30 -9.72
N ALA A 606 38.13 -1.94 -10.80
CA ALA A 606 37.79 -0.77 -11.61
C ALA A 606 36.39 -0.90 -12.25
N PHE A 607 36.02 -2.10 -12.71
CA PHE A 607 34.68 -2.38 -13.21
C PHE A 607 33.61 -2.13 -12.12
N THR A 608 33.84 -2.65 -10.91
CA THR A 608 32.91 -2.49 -9.77
C THR A 608 32.77 -1.01 -9.38
N GLN A 609 33.87 -0.25 -9.41
CA GLN A 609 33.85 1.20 -9.18
C GLN A 609 33.10 1.97 -10.28
N THR A 610 33.27 1.60 -11.56
CA THR A 610 32.48 2.20 -12.64
C THR A 610 30.99 1.93 -12.46
N LEU A 611 30.63 0.69 -12.12
CA LEU A 611 29.25 0.29 -11.85
C LEU A 611 28.66 1.09 -10.67
N ASP A 612 29.40 1.20 -9.56
CA ASP A 612 28.99 1.98 -8.39
C ASP A 612 28.74 3.45 -8.75
N LYS A 613 29.63 4.09 -9.53
CA LYS A 613 29.46 5.47 -10.02
C LYS A 613 28.22 5.66 -10.90
N ILE A 614 27.89 4.69 -11.73
CA ILE A 614 26.68 4.74 -12.59
C ILE A 614 25.43 4.61 -11.71
N LEU A 615 25.38 3.59 -10.85
CA LEU A 615 24.21 3.31 -10.01
C LEU A 615 23.98 4.38 -8.93
N ALA A 616 25.04 5.04 -8.44
CA ALA A 616 24.93 6.13 -7.47
C ALA A 616 24.18 7.36 -8.03
N GLN A 617 24.11 7.52 -9.36
CA GLN A 617 23.34 8.59 -10.01
C GLN A 617 21.84 8.27 -10.10
N LEU A 618 21.45 7.00 -9.90
CA LEU A 618 20.08 6.52 -10.05
C LEU A 618 19.39 6.48 -8.68
N PRO A 619 18.31 7.26 -8.45
CA PRO A 619 17.66 7.36 -7.15
C PRO A 619 17.19 6.01 -6.57
N GLN A 620 16.70 5.12 -7.42
CA GLN A 620 16.21 3.81 -7.01
C GLN A 620 17.31 2.87 -6.49
N PHE A 621 18.56 3.06 -6.92
CA PHE A 621 19.71 2.31 -6.39
C PHE A 621 20.37 3.03 -5.22
N SER A 622 20.41 4.36 -5.29
CA SER A 622 21.12 5.20 -4.33
C SER A 622 20.35 5.50 -3.05
N HIS A 623 19.03 5.29 -3.01
CA HIS A 623 18.20 5.56 -1.84
C HIS A 623 17.54 4.30 -1.28
N GLN A 624 17.32 4.31 0.03
CA GLN A 624 16.56 3.34 0.79
C GLN A 624 15.07 3.43 0.46
N TYR A 625 14.30 2.39 0.80
CA TYR A 625 12.86 2.40 0.65
C TYR A 625 12.18 2.41 2.02
N LYS A 626 11.15 3.24 2.19
CA LYS A 626 10.32 3.31 3.40
C LYS A 626 8.85 3.31 3.04
N ILE A 627 8.03 2.66 3.85
CA ILE A 627 6.57 2.71 3.72
C ILE A 627 6.08 4.06 4.28
N THR A 628 5.34 4.81 3.47
CA THR A 628 4.63 6.05 3.84
C THR A 628 3.13 5.85 3.69
N LYS A 629 2.33 6.89 3.96
CA LYS A 629 0.86 6.84 3.82
C LYS A 629 0.43 6.78 2.35
N GLU A 630 1.26 7.30 1.46
CA GLU A 630 1.03 7.44 0.01
C GLU A 630 1.56 6.23 -0.78
N GLY A 631 2.33 5.34 -0.15
CA GLY A 631 2.92 4.16 -0.79
C GLY A 631 4.34 3.88 -0.28
N VAL A 632 5.15 3.19 -1.08
CA VAL A 632 6.58 3.03 -0.80
C VAL A 632 7.33 4.22 -1.40
N ALA A 633 8.19 4.88 -0.63
CA ALA A 633 8.94 6.06 -1.07
C ALA A 633 10.45 5.90 -0.85
N LEU A 634 11.23 6.66 -1.62
CA LEU A 634 12.66 6.86 -1.46
C LEU A 634 12.92 7.58 -0.13
N ALA A 635 13.86 7.05 0.64
CA ALA A 635 14.27 7.56 1.95
C ALA A 635 15.73 8.04 1.89
N ALA A 636 16.51 7.83 2.94
CA ALA A 636 17.91 8.25 3.00
C ALA A 636 18.77 7.57 1.92
N LYS A 637 19.91 8.17 1.58
CA LYS A 637 20.89 7.51 0.70
C LYS A 637 21.43 6.23 1.34
N ARG A 638 21.61 5.18 0.54
CA ARG A 638 22.24 3.93 0.99
C ARG A 638 23.71 4.18 1.30
N ALA A 639 24.19 3.57 2.38
CA ALA A 639 25.61 3.62 2.75
C ALA A 639 26.50 2.90 1.73
N GLN A 640 25.93 1.89 1.04
CA GLN A 640 26.60 1.10 0.01
C GLN A 640 25.63 0.90 -1.17
N ILE A 641 26.11 1.14 -2.39
CA ILE A 641 25.30 0.95 -3.61
C ILE A 641 25.53 -0.44 -4.19
N VAL A 642 26.79 -0.87 -4.24
CA VAL A 642 27.20 -2.18 -4.75
C VAL A 642 27.81 -3.04 -3.65
N GLU A 643 27.25 -4.24 -3.44
CA GLU A 643 27.83 -5.29 -2.61
C GLU A 643 28.79 -6.16 -3.42
N THR A 644 29.97 -6.50 -2.89
CA THR A 644 30.88 -7.45 -3.52
C THR A 644 30.96 -8.74 -2.73
N ARG A 645 30.90 -9.90 -3.42
CA ARG A 645 31.05 -11.23 -2.81
C ARG A 645 31.98 -12.12 -3.62
N SER A 646 32.55 -13.11 -2.94
CA SER A 646 33.32 -14.19 -3.56
C SER A 646 32.76 -15.53 -3.11
N VAL A 647 32.55 -16.45 -4.05
CA VAL A 647 32.04 -17.80 -3.81
C VAL A 647 33.00 -18.79 -4.45
N GLU A 648 33.47 -19.75 -3.66
CA GLU A 648 34.29 -20.87 -4.14
C GLU A 648 33.39 -22.09 -4.35
N VAL A 649 33.43 -22.65 -5.57
CA VAL A 649 32.74 -23.89 -5.93
C VAL A 649 33.81 -24.94 -6.26
N PRO A 650 33.83 -26.08 -5.56
CA PRO A 650 34.77 -27.17 -5.84
C PRO A 650 34.68 -27.60 -7.31
N ALA A 651 35.82 -27.93 -7.94
CA ALA A 651 35.89 -28.24 -9.37
C ALA A 651 35.07 -29.50 -9.75
N GLU A 652 34.87 -30.39 -8.80
CA GLU A 652 34.08 -31.61 -8.89
C GLU A 652 32.56 -31.38 -8.70
N ALA A 653 32.13 -30.19 -8.27
CA ALA A 653 30.73 -29.89 -7.99
C ALA A 653 30.00 -29.37 -9.24
N SER A 654 28.72 -29.74 -9.38
CA SER A 654 27.89 -29.24 -10.48
C SER A 654 27.54 -27.75 -10.28
N LEU A 655 27.92 -26.91 -11.24
CA LEU A 655 27.74 -25.45 -11.20
C LEU A 655 26.29 -24.93 -11.09
N PRO A 656 25.25 -25.56 -11.68
CA PRO A 656 23.89 -25.01 -11.68
C PRO A 656 23.30 -24.73 -10.28
N VAL A 657 23.55 -25.59 -9.30
CA VAL A 657 22.96 -25.44 -7.94
C VAL A 657 23.59 -24.27 -7.17
N PRO A 658 24.94 -24.16 -7.06
CA PRO A 658 25.58 -22.98 -6.49
C PRO A 658 25.23 -21.69 -7.23
N LEU A 659 25.18 -21.74 -8.57
CA LEU A 659 24.87 -20.58 -9.39
C LEU A 659 23.42 -20.11 -9.17
N GLN A 660 22.45 -21.03 -9.09
CA GLN A 660 21.07 -20.72 -8.71
C GLN A 660 20.98 -20.12 -7.31
N ALA A 661 21.75 -20.63 -6.33
CA ALA A 661 21.77 -20.06 -4.99
C ALA A 661 22.30 -18.61 -4.97
N VAL A 662 23.28 -18.30 -5.82
CA VAL A 662 23.76 -16.91 -6.01
C VAL A 662 22.67 -16.05 -6.65
N TYR A 663 22.00 -16.53 -7.70
CA TYR A 663 20.92 -15.80 -8.37
C TYR A 663 19.74 -15.50 -7.46
N GLU A 664 19.36 -16.45 -6.61
CA GLU A 664 18.21 -16.34 -5.71
C GLU A 664 18.54 -15.60 -4.41
N GLN A 665 19.77 -15.14 -4.22
CA GLN A 665 20.16 -14.56 -2.94
C GLN A 665 19.38 -13.25 -2.65
N ARG A 666 18.61 -13.24 -1.56
CA ARG A 666 17.69 -12.15 -1.20
C ARG A 666 18.40 -10.80 -0.99
N PHE A 667 17.69 -9.71 -1.31
CA PHE A 667 18.11 -8.33 -1.03
C PHE A 667 17.31 -7.75 0.15
N ASP A 668 17.97 -6.94 0.96
CA ASP A 668 17.27 -6.09 1.93
C ASP A 668 16.84 -4.79 1.24
N LEU A 669 15.55 -4.71 0.89
CA LEU A 669 14.99 -3.57 0.18
C LEU A 669 15.02 -2.28 0.99
N GLU A 670 14.97 -2.36 2.32
CA GLU A 670 14.90 -1.17 3.18
C GLU A 670 16.29 -0.54 3.32
N MET A 671 17.31 -1.35 3.63
CA MET A 671 18.62 -0.80 4.02
C MET A 671 19.78 -1.23 3.10
N GLY A 672 19.71 -2.40 2.48
CA GLY A 672 20.84 -3.04 1.79
C GLY A 672 21.08 -2.58 0.34
N PRO A 673 22.28 -2.76 -0.22
CA PRO A 673 22.53 -2.48 -1.64
C PRO A 673 21.61 -3.30 -2.54
N LEU A 674 21.12 -2.72 -3.63
CA LEU A 674 20.24 -3.40 -4.61
C LEU A 674 21.01 -3.92 -5.83
N CYS A 675 22.34 -3.87 -5.77
CA CYS A 675 23.25 -4.47 -6.74
C CYS A 675 24.28 -5.31 -5.99
N ARG A 676 24.51 -6.54 -6.45
CA ARG A 676 25.53 -7.44 -5.92
C ARG A 676 26.40 -7.97 -7.03
N VAL A 677 27.70 -7.76 -6.90
CA VAL A 677 28.76 -8.27 -7.77
C VAL A 677 29.39 -9.49 -7.10
N THR A 678 29.07 -10.68 -7.59
CA THR A 678 29.61 -11.94 -7.06
C THR A 678 30.64 -12.52 -8.01
N THR A 679 31.86 -12.73 -7.54
CA THR A 679 32.86 -13.53 -8.25
C THR A 679 32.71 -14.99 -7.82
N LEU A 680 32.34 -15.87 -8.74
CA LEU A 680 32.24 -17.30 -8.49
C LEU A 680 33.43 -18.00 -9.15
N ARG A 681 34.20 -18.75 -8.37
CA ARG A 681 35.34 -19.55 -8.84
C ARG A 681 34.91 -21.01 -8.91
N HIS A 682 35.11 -21.64 -10.06
CA HIS A 682 34.77 -23.04 -10.30
C HIS A 682 35.96 -23.71 -10.99
N GLY A 683 36.82 -24.36 -10.20
CA GLY A 683 38.13 -24.83 -10.67
C GLY A 683 38.98 -23.67 -11.20
N ALA A 684 39.39 -23.75 -12.47
CA ALA A 684 40.14 -22.69 -13.14
C ALA A 684 39.27 -21.56 -13.70
N ASN A 685 37.95 -21.77 -13.80
CA ASN A 685 37.04 -20.81 -14.40
C ASN A 685 36.61 -19.76 -13.37
N ARG A 686 36.45 -18.53 -13.84
CA ARG A 686 36.01 -17.41 -13.01
C ARG A 686 34.78 -16.77 -13.66
N LEU A 687 33.67 -16.81 -12.95
CA LEU A 687 32.41 -16.21 -13.37
C LEU A 687 32.17 -14.92 -12.57
N LEU A 688 31.58 -13.94 -13.25
CA LEU A 688 31.11 -12.70 -12.67
C LEU A 688 29.59 -12.68 -12.78
N VAL A 689 28.93 -12.63 -11.63
CA VAL A 689 27.47 -12.53 -11.53
C VAL A 689 27.11 -11.13 -11.04
N LEU A 690 26.34 -10.40 -11.84
CA LEU A 690 25.72 -9.15 -11.43
C LEU A 690 24.24 -9.44 -11.11
N ASN A 691 23.87 -9.32 -9.85
CA ASN A 691 22.48 -9.42 -9.43
C ASN A 691 21.93 -8.03 -9.12
N PHE A 692 20.71 -7.79 -9.59
CA PHE A 692 19.92 -6.62 -9.23
C PHE A 692 18.56 -7.06 -8.69
N HIS A 693 17.87 -6.21 -7.93
CA HIS A 693 16.47 -6.48 -7.56
C HIS A 693 15.50 -5.84 -8.57
N HIS A 694 14.42 -6.53 -8.93
CA HIS A 694 13.45 -6.07 -9.94
C HIS A 694 12.80 -4.73 -9.61
N ILE A 695 12.69 -4.36 -8.33
CA ILE A 695 12.21 -3.03 -7.92
C ILE A 695 13.02 -1.86 -8.52
N ALA A 696 14.29 -2.08 -8.84
CA ALA A 696 15.21 -1.06 -9.31
C ALA A 696 15.48 -1.14 -10.82
N ILE A 697 15.33 -2.32 -11.43
CA ILE A 697 15.67 -2.54 -12.84
C ILE A 697 14.83 -3.67 -13.46
N ASP A 698 14.39 -3.47 -14.70
CA ASP A 698 13.80 -4.52 -15.54
C ASP A 698 14.74 -4.94 -16.69
N GLY A 699 14.29 -5.82 -17.59
CA GLY A 699 15.13 -6.31 -18.69
C GLY A 699 15.62 -5.19 -19.62
N THR A 700 14.77 -4.20 -19.91
CA THR A 700 15.17 -3.04 -20.73
C THR A 700 16.11 -2.12 -19.96
N GLY A 701 15.86 -1.90 -18.67
CA GLY A 701 16.78 -1.15 -17.81
C GLY A 701 18.16 -1.81 -17.73
N LEU A 702 18.23 -3.15 -17.67
CA LEU A 702 19.49 -3.90 -17.68
C LEU A 702 20.22 -3.71 -19.01
N HIS A 703 19.51 -3.78 -20.13
CA HIS A 703 20.08 -3.53 -21.45
C HIS A 703 20.70 -2.12 -21.54
N ASN A 704 19.94 -1.09 -21.14
CA ASN A 704 20.41 0.30 -21.10
C ASN A 704 21.64 0.47 -20.19
N LEU A 705 21.68 -0.22 -19.04
CA LEU A 705 22.85 -0.22 -18.16
C LEU A 705 24.10 -0.83 -18.83
N LEU A 706 23.94 -1.92 -19.58
CA LEU A 706 25.04 -2.55 -20.32
C LEU A 706 25.55 -1.64 -21.45
N GLU A 707 24.67 -0.88 -22.10
CA GLU A 707 25.06 0.13 -23.09
C GLU A 707 25.90 1.24 -22.46
N VAL A 708 25.45 1.81 -21.33
CA VAL A 708 26.22 2.84 -20.59
C VAL A 708 27.59 2.30 -20.15
N LEU A 709 27.65 1.04 -19.67
CA LEU A 709 28.92 0.40 -19.33
C LEU A 709 29.87 0.24 -20.54
N SER A 710 29.32 0.08 -21.74
CA SER A 710 30.10 -0.06 -22.97
C SER A 710 30.80 1.23 -23.40
N GLU A 711 30.27 2.39 -22.98
CA GLU A 711 30.84 3.70 -23.25
C GLU A 711 32.01 4.06 -22.33
N ALA A 712 32.15 3.36 -21.19
CA ALA A 712 33.22 3.55 -20.23
C ALA A 712 34.57 3.00 -20.77
N ARG A 713 35.20 3.76 -21.69
CA ARG A 713 36.46 3.39 -22.34
C ARG A 713 37.71 3.73 -21.53
N GLU A 714 37.64 4.72 -20.64
CA GLU A 714 38.74 5.18 -19.78
C GLU A 714 38.31 5.29 -18.32
N GLU A 715 39.26 5.19 -17.39
CA GLU A 715 39.04 5.06 -15.93
C GLU A 715 38.31 6.28 -15.30
N ASN A 716 38.31 7.43 -15.98
CA ASN A 716 37.67 8.68 -15.54
C ASN A 716 37.00 9.47 -16.69
N GLY A 717 36.57 8.80 -17.76
CA GLY A 717 35.82 9.46 -18.83
C GLY A 717 34.43 9.96 -18.36
N PRO A 718 33.88 11.03 -18.97
CA PRO A 718 32.57 11.55 -18.60
C PRO A 718 31.45 10.53 -18.94
N LEU A 719 30.61 10.21 -17.94
CA LEU A 719 29.42 9.37 -18.09
C LEU A 719 28.22 10.25 -18.50
N ASN A 720 28.21 10.73 -19.75
CA ASN A 720 27.20 11.70 -20.22
C ASN A 720 25.83 11.08 -20.56
N SER A 721 25.66 9.76 -20.43
CA SER A 721 24.53 9.00 -20.98
C SER A 721 23.50 8.50 -19.96
N VAL A 722 23.72 8.68 -18.65
CA VAL A 722 22.75 8.22 -17.62
C VAL A 722 21.50 9.10 -17.66
N ARG A 723 20.42 8.60 -18.27
CA ARG A 723 19.13 9.31 -18.36
C ARG A 723 18.24 9.02 -17.15
N LEU A 724 17.73 10.08 -16.54
CA LEU A 724 16.71 10.01 -15.50
C LEU A 724 15.31 10.09 -16.13
N PRO A 725 14.28 9.52 -15.47
CA PRO A 725 12.88 9.70 -15.85
C PRO A 725 12.53 11.18 -16.03
N GLN A 726 11.90 11.56 -17.15
CA GLN A 726 11.51 12.95 -17.40
C GLN A 726 10.03 13.21 -17.14
N HIS A 727 9.18 12.18 -17.13
CA HIS A 727 7.74 12.30 -17.01
C HIS A 727 7.18 11.47 -15.85
N ALA A 728 6.10 11.97 -15.24
CA ALA A 728 5.27 11.20 -14.32
C ALA A 728 4.51 10.09 -15.08
N GLU A 729 4.28 8.96 -14.41
CA GLU A 729 3.50 7.87 -14.99
C GLU A 729 2.07 8.34 -15.28
N PRO A 730 1.44 7.90 -16.39
CA PRO A 730 0.10 8.36 -16.76
C PRO A 730 -0.93 7.97 -15.69
N GLY A 731 -1.71 8.96 -15.25
CA GLY A 731 -2.79 8.74 -14.28
C GLY A 731 -3.86 7.78 -14.79
N MET A 732 -4.49 7.04 -13.88
CA MET A 732 -5.54 6.08 -14.23
C MET A 732 -6.84 6.79 -14.61
N SER A 733 -7.19 6.77 -15.90
CA SER A 733 -8.44 7.35 -16.38
C SER A 733 -9.64 6.45 -16.08
N ASN A 734 -10.82 7.04 -15.83
CA ASN A 734 -12.07 6.29 -15.65
C ASN A 734 -12.37 5.37 -16.84
N ALA A 735 -11.99 5.77 -18.07
CA ALA A 735 -12.14 4.95 -19.27
C ALA A 735 -11.31 3.66 -19.19
N SER A 736 -10.07 3.75 -18.70
CA SER A 736 -9.19 2.58 -18.54
C SER A 736 -9.66 1.65 -17.42
N LEU A 737 -10.17 2.20 -16.32
CA LEU A 737 -10.75 1.40 -15.24
C LEU A 737 -12.03 0.66 -15.71
N ALA A 738 -12.91 1.34 -16.46
CA ALA A 738 -14.11 0.74 -17.01
C ALA A 738 -13.81 -0.35 -18.05
N PHE A 739 -12.79 -0.14 -18.89
CA PHE A 739 -12.33 -1.16 -19.84
C PHE A 739 -11.97 -2.46 -19.12
N TRP A 740 -11.11 -2.40 -18.11
CA TRP A 740 -10.66 -3.60 -17.39
C TRP A 740 -11.79 -4.30 -16.63
N GLN A 741 -12.70 -3.52 -16.03
CA GLN A 741 -13.87 -4.07 -15.37
C GLN A 741 -14.75 -4.85 -16.35
N ASN A 742 -14.98 -4.32 -17.56
CA ASN A 742 -15.80 -4.95 -18.57
C ASN A 742 -15.10 -6.16 -19.23
N ALA A 743 -13.82 -6.01 -19.58
CA ALA A 743 -13.05 -7.04 -20.28
C ALA A 743 -12.89 -8.34 -19.47
N LEU A 744 -12.93 -8.24 -18.14
CA LEU A 744 -12.74 -9.39 -17.23
C LEU A 744 -14.05 -9.89 -16.59
N ASN A 745 -15.18 -9.22 -16.87
CA ASN A 745 -16.47 -9.61 -16.31
C ASN A 745 -16.89 -11.00 -16.82
N GLY A 746 -17.12 -11.93 -15.91
CA GLY A 746 -17.56 -13.30 -16.24
C GLY A 746 -16.52 -14.18 -16.92
N VAL A 747 -15.29 -13.68 -17.15
CA VAL A 747 -14.18 -14.48 -17.67
C VAL A 747 -13.66 -15.38 -16.55
N THR A 748 -13.24 -16.60 -16.86
CA THR A 748 -12.57 -17.52 -15.93
C THR A 748 -11.06 -17.53 -16.15
N GLN A 749 -10.29 -17.83 -15.10
CA GLN A 749 -8.84 -17.97 -15.20
C GLN A 749 -8.48 -19.23 -15.99
N THR A 750 -7.64 -19.13 -17.02
CA THR A 750 -7.11 -20.31 -17.72
C THR A 750 -6.00 -20.94 -16.88
N SER A 751 -6.14 -22.23 -16.57
CA SER A 751 -5.18 -23.02 -15.81
C SER A 751 -5.09 -24.43 -16.37
N LEU A 752 -3.93 -25.08 -16.26
CA LEU A 752 -3.77 -26.47 -16.67
C LEU A 752 -4.42 -27.40 -15.62
N PRO A 753 -4.73 -28.66 -15.98
CA PRO A 753 -5.19 -29.66 -15.01
C PRO A 753 -4.19 -29.79 -13.85
N ARG A 754 -4.68 -29.58 -12.63
CA ARG A 754 -3.87 -29.69 -11.40
C ARG A 754 -3.86 -31.13 -10.90
N ASP A 755 -2.74 -31.57 -10.36
CA ASP A 755 -2.65 -32.84 -9.64
C ASP A 755 -3.07 -32.63 -8.16
N PRO A 756 -4.26 -33.08 -7.73
CA PRO A 756 -4.76 -32.85 -6.38
C PRO A 756 -3.90 -33.49 -5.28
N THR A 757 -3.07 -34.50 -5.62
CA THR A 757 -2.20 -35.17 -4.64
C THR A 757 -0.92 -34.37 -4.35
N ARG A 758 -0.48 -33.51 -5.27
CA ARG A 758 0.72 -32.67 -5.13
C ARG A 758 0.48 -31.37 -4.36
N ALA A 759 -0.73 -30.83 -4.44
CA ALA A 759 -1.10 -29.57 -3.80
C ALA A 759 -1.19 -29.65 -2.26
N LEU A 760 -1.39 -30.85 -1.70
CA LEU A 760 -1.60 -31.06 -0.25
C LEU A 760 -0.31 -31.09 0.59
N ASN A 761 0.86 -31.28 -0.04
CA ASN A 761 2.13 -31.56 0.66
C ASN A 761 3.25 -30.53 0.40
N ALA A 762 2.98 -29.45 -0.34
CA ALA A 762 4.03 -28.53 -0.79
C ALA A 762 4.26 -27.37 0.19
N GLU A 763 5.21 -27.54 1.12
CA GLU A 763 5.72 -26.43 1.95
C GLU A 763 6.73 -25.53 1.21
N ARG A 764 7.19 -25.93 0.00
CA ARG A 764 8.23 -25.23 -0.78
C ARG A 764 7.87 -25.15 -2.27
N LEU A 765 8.29 -24.06 -2.90
CA LEU A 765 8.20 -23.85 -4.35
C LEU A 765 9.27 -24.70 -5.06
N SER A 766 8.85 -25.55 -6.00
CA SER A 766 9.74 -26.43 -6.77
C SER A 766 9.65 -26.06 -8.24
N THR A 767 10.76 -25.67 -8.86
CA THR A 767 10.77 -25.17 -10.24
C THR A 767 11.06 -26.29 -11.24
N GLY A 768 10.25 -26.40 -12.28
CA GLY A 768 10.47 -27.30 -13.42
C GLY A 768 10.58 -26.52 -14.71
N THR A 769 11.33 -27.05 -15.68
CA THR A 769 11.52 -26.42 -16.99
C THR A 769 11.38 -27.45 -18.11
N VAL A 770 10.65 -27.09 -19.16
CA VAL A 770 10.61 -27.79 -20.45
C VAL A 770 11.04 -26.80 -21.53
N VAL A 771 11.96 -27.19 -22.40
CA VAL A 771 12.48 -26.34 -23.48
C VAL A 771 12.30 -27.05 -24.81
N SER A 772 11.81 -26.32 -25.80
CA SER A 772 11.81 -26.71 -27.22
C SER A 772 12.47 -25.63 -28.05
N ARG A 773 12.97 -25.97 -29.24
CA ARG A 773 13.62 -25.04 -30.16
C ARG A 773 13.00 -25.12 -31.54
N LEU A 774 12.64 -23.96 -32.08
CA LEU A 774 12.29 -23.78 -33.49
C LEU A 774 13.56 -23.41 -34.25
N THR A 775 13.80 -24.07 -35.37
CA THR A 775 14.92 -23.74 -36.26
C THR A 775 14.71 -22.39 -36.95
N ALA A 776 15.79 -21.74 -37.39
CA ALA A 776 15.71 -20.52 -38.19
C ALA A 776 14.76 -20.64 -39.40
N GLU A 777 14.71 -21.83 -40.05
CA GLU A 777 13.77 -22.09 -41.15
C GLU A 777 12.30 -21.99 -40.69
N ARG A 778 11.95 -22.64 -39.57
CA ARG A 778 10.60 -22.59 -39.00
C ARG A 778 10.23 -21.16 -38.61
N VAL A 779 11.14 -20.46 -37.94
CA VAL A 779 10.95 -19.06 -37.53
C VAL A 779 10.72 -18.15 -38.74
N SER A 780 11.47 -18.35 -39.83
CA SER A 780 11.27 -17.62 -41.10
C SER A 780 9.89 -17.85 -41.71
N LYS A 781 9.35 -19.08 -41.66
CA LYS A 781 7.97 -19.36 -42.11
C LYS A 781 6.92 -18.72 -41.21
N VAL A 782 7.15 -18.65 -39.90
CA VAL A 782 6.26 -17.90 -38.99
C VAL A 782 6.31 -16.40 -39.29
N HIS A 783 7.49 -15.85 -39.60
CA HIS A 783 7.63 -14.48 -40.12
C HIS A 783 6.85 -14.28 -41.42
N HIS A 784 6.82 -15.26 -42.32
CA HIS A 784 6.01 -15.20 -43.53
C HIS A 784 4.50 -15.07 -43.21
N ILE A 785 3.97 -15.85 -42.25
CA ILE A 785 2.58 -15.67 -41.76
C ILE A 785 2.38 -14.24 -41.24
N ALA A 786 3.31 -13.75 -40.42
CA ALA A 786 3.26 -12.42 -39.83
C ALA A 786 3.16 -11.34 -40.94
N ARG A 787 3.99 -11.45 -41.98
CA ARG A 787 3.99 -10.57 -43.16
C ARG A 787 2.67 -10.63 -43.93
N THR A 788 2.25 -11.83 -44.33
CA THR A 788 1.03 -12.05 -45.12
C THR A 788 -0.21 -11.48 -44.44
N HIS A 789 -0.29 -11.60 -43.11
CA HIS A 789 -1.42 -11.10 -42.33
C HIS A 789 -1.20 -9.71 -41.71
N LYS A 790 -0.07 -9.06 -42.01
CA LYS A 790 0.33 -7.74 -41.47
C LYS A 790 0.26 -7.68 -39.94
N LYS A 791 0.78 -8.72 -39.27
CA LYS A 791 0.88 -8.85 -37.82
C LYS A 791 2.35 -8.93 -37.40
N SER A 792 2.66 -8.67 -36.13
CA SER A 792 4.00 -8.93 -35.61
C SER A 792 4.21 -10.42 -35.35
N LEU A 793 5.48 -10.85 -35.31
CA LEU A 793 5.85 -12.23 -34.95
C LEU A 793 5.27 -12.64 -33.59
N PHE A 794 5.29 -11.72 -32.62
CA PHE A 794 4.70 -11.94 -31.30
C PHE A 794 3.21 -12.30 -31.37
N VAL A 795 2.42 -11.55 -32.14
CA VAL A 795 0.97 -11.77 -32.28
C VAL A 795 0.69 -13.15 -32.89
N VAL A 796 1.48 -13.55 -33.89
CA VAL A 796 1.36 -14.87 -34.52
C VAL A 796 1.65 -16.00 -33.54
N LEU A 797 2.79 -15.92 -32.83
CA LEU A 797 3.18 -16.93 -31.84
C LEU A 797 2.22 -16.98 -30.65
N TYR A 798 1.71 -15.83 -30.22
CA TYR A 798 0.75 -15.77 -29.13
C TYR A 798 -0.62 -16.33 -29.54
N ALA A 799 -1.05 -16.07 -30.78
CA ALA A 799 -2.24 -16.70 -31.34
C ALA A 799 -2.09 -18.23 -31.45
N LEU A 800 -0.94 -18.73 -31.92
CA LEU A 800 -0.64 -20.16 -31.95
C LEU A 800 -0.70 -20.79 -30.55
N PHE A 801 -0.17 -20.07 -29.56
CA PHE A 801 -0.26 -20.50 -28.16
C PHE A 801 -1.69 -20.51 -27.63
N ASN A 802 -2.48 -19.47 -27.90
CA ASN A 802 -3.89 -19.39 -27.49
C ASN A 802 -4.74 -20.47 -28.16
N THR A 803 -4.53 -20.74 -29.46
CA THR A 803 -5.14 -21.87 -30.17
C THR A 803 -4.79 -23.20 -29.51
N THR A 804 -3.51 -23.40 -29.20
CA THR A 804 -3.04 -24.61 -28.53
C THR A 804 -3.66 -24.77 -27.14
N LEU A 805 -3.76 -23.70 -26.35
CA LEU A 805 -4.41 -23.75 -25.03
C LEU A 805 -5.90 -24.05 -25.14
N SER A 806 -6.59 -23.44 -26.09
CA SER A 806 -8.01 -23.66 -26.35
C SER A 806 -8.30 -25.13 -26.69
N GLU A 807 -7.49 -25.70 -27.59
CA GLU A 807 -7.57 -27.12 -27.96
C GLU A 807 -7.19 -28.04 -26.79
N PHE A 808 -6.07 -27.76 -26.12
CA PHE A 808 -5.53 -28.61 -25.06
C PHE A 808 -6.45 -28.66 -23.82
N LEU A 809 -7.19 -27.59 -23.54
CA LEU A 809 -8.07 -27.47 -22.38
C LEU A 809 -9.55 -27.60 -22.71
N ASP A 810 -9.91 -27.78 -23.99
CA ASP A 810 -11.29 -27.77 -24.49
C ASP A 810 -12.08 -26.54 -23.99
N THR A 811 -11.52 -25.34 -24.20
CA THR A 811 -12.13 -24.07 -23.78
C THR A 811 -12.29 -23.11 -24.94
N ALA A 812 -13.45 -22.45 -25.00
CA ALA A 812 -13.76 -21.44 -26.01
C ALA A 812 -13.14 -20.07 -25.73
N VAL A 813 -12.73 -19.78 -24.50
CA VAL A 813 -12.13 -18.50 -24.10
C VAL A 813 -10.87 -18.77 -23.29
N VAL A 814 -9.78 -18.10 -23.63
CA VAL A 814 -8.51 -18.17 -22.90
C VAL A 814 -8.19 -16.80 -22.29
N CYS A 815 -7.73 -16.82 -21.04
CA CYS A 815 -7.26 -15.65 -20.29
C CYS A 815 -5.86 -15.93 -19.77
N THR A 816 -4.86 -15.34 -20.42
CA THR A 816 -3.44 -15.46 -20.06
C THR A 816 -2.86 -14.09 -19.72
N GLY A 817 -1.75 -14.07 -18.98
CA GLY A 817 -1.02 -12.85 -18.70
C GLY A 817 -0.03 -12.54 -19.82
N MET A 818 0.21 -11.26 -20.06
CA MET A 818 1.28 -10.77 -20.94
C MET A 818 2.12 -9.73 -20.21
N THR A 819 3.45 -9.83 -20.35
CA THR A 819 4.38 -8.83 -19.82
C THR A 819 4.64 -7.72 -20.83
N LEU A 820 4.60 -6.48 -20.36
CA LEU A 820 4.90 -5.27 -21.12
C LEU A 820 6.03 -4.50 -20.47
N ALA A 821 6.93 -3.93 -21.29
CA ALA A 821 7.95 -2.99 -20.81
C ALA A 821 7.32 -1.70 -20.25
N ASN A 822 6.14 -1.31 -20.77
CA ASN A 822 5.33 -0.19 -20.30
C ASN A 822 6.12 1.12 -20.20
N ARG A 823 6.89 1.43 -21.26
CA ARG A 823 7.68 2.66 -21.40
C ARG A 823 7.07 3.55 -22.47
N SER A 824 7.04 4.85 -22.20
CA SER A 824 6.83 5.86 -23.24
C SER A 824 8.06 5.95 -24.13
N GLU A 825 7.89 6.60 -25.27
CA GLU A 825 8.96 6.86 -26.22
C GLU A 825 10.14 7.65 -25.59
N SER A 826 9.83 8.67 -24.79
CA SER A 826 10.81 9.54 -24.13
C SER A 826 11.55 8.86 -22.98
N ASP A 827 10.97 7.83 -22.37
CA ASP A 827 11.53 7.10 -21.22
C ASP A 827 12.23 5.78 -21.60
N ARG A 828 12.40 5.50 -22.90
CA ARG A 828 12.94 4.22 -23.39
C ARG A 828 14.38 3.95 -22.93
N ALA A 829 15.24 4.96 -22.93
CA ALA A 829 16.66 4.85 -22.54
C ALA A 829 16.89 4.96 -21.03
N VAL A 830 15.83 5.03 -20.21
CA VAL A 830 15.95 5.14 -18.76
C VAL A 830 16.35 3.80 -18.16
N ILE A 831 17.24 3.82 -17.17
CA ILE A 831 17.60 2.65 -16.36
C ILE A 831 16.67 2.65 -15.14
N ASP A 832 15.58 1.88 -15.17
CA ASP A 832 14.61 1.71 -14.08
C ASP A 832 13.76 0.43 -14.26
N CYS A 833 12.72 0.25 -13.43
CA CYS A 833 11.73 -0.81 -13.58
C CYS A 833 10.34 -0.22 -13.84
N ARG A 834 9.77 -0.52 -15.00
CA ARG A 834 8.39 -0.10 -15.38
C ARG A 834 7.51 -1.23 -15.84
N MET A 835 8.04 -2.46 -15.86
CA MET A 835 7.31 -3.61 -16.36
C MET A 835 5.93 -3.76 -15.67
N ASN A 836 4.90 -3.99 -16.48
CA ASN A 836 3.57 -4.31 -16.00
C ASN A 836 3.09 -5.59 -16.68
N ASN A 837 2.29 -6.37 -15.96
CA ASN A 837 1.64 -7.55 -16.51
C ASN A 837 0.15 -7.27 -16.66
N ILE A 838 -0.41 -7.57 -17.82
CA ILE A 838 -1.84 -7.40 -18.08
C ILE A 838 -2.50 -8.72 -18.48
N PRO A 839 -3.75 -8.98 -18.09
CA PRO A 839 -4.51 -10.10 -18.61
C PRO A 839 -4.94 -9.81 -20.05
N VAL A 840 -4.87 -10.83 -20.90
CA VAL A 840 -5.36 -10.78 -22.28
C VAL A 840 -6.39 -11.89 -22.43
N VAL A 841 -7.61 -11.51 -22.82
CA VAL A 841 -8.73 -12.42 -23.04
C VAL A 841 -8.92 -12.60 -24.53
N VAL A 842 -8.84 -13.83 -25.01
CA VAL A 842 -9.00 -14.16 -26.43
C VAL A 842 -10.13 -15.18 -26.58
N ASN A 843 -11.05 -14.89 -27.49
CA ASN A 843 -12.12 -15.81 -27.87
C ASN A 843 -11.61 -16.77 -28.95
N CYS A 844 -11.55 -18.05 -28.62
CA CYS A 844 -11.04 -19.12 -29.47
C CYS A 844 -12.16 -20.04 -30.02
N ARG A 845 -13.44 -19.67 -29.85
CA ARG A 845 -14.59 -20.52 -30.20
C ARG A 845 -14.60 -21.04 -31.65
N SER A 846 -13.99 -20.30 -32.59
CA SER A 846 -13.94 -20.73 -33.99
C SER A 846 -13.05 -21.95 -34.23
N GLY A 847 -12.06 -22.19 -33.36
CA GLY A 847 -11.04 -23.23 -33.54
C GLY A 847 -10.11 -23.02 -34.74
N GLN A 848 -10.37 -22.01 -35.59
CA GLN A 848 -9.61 -21.71 -36.80
C GLN A 848 -8.48 -20.74 -36.46
N PHE A 849 -7.23 -21.13 -36.77
CA PHE A 849 -6.04 -20.36 -36.43
C PHE A 849 -6.12 -18.88 -36.90
N TYR A 850 -6.54 -18.63 -38.14
CA TYR A 850 -6.58 -17.27 -38.69
C TYR A 850 -7.64 -16.36 -38.04
N GLU A 851 -8.74 -16.93 -37.57
CA GLU A 851 -9.74 -16.16 -36.82
C GLU A 851 -9.20 -15.84 -35.43
N ILE A 852 -8.56 -16.81 -34.76
CA ILE A 852 -7.91 -16.62 -33.46
C ILE A 852 -6.75 -15.62 -33.56
N LEU A 853 -6.03 -15.59 -34.69
CA LEU A 853 -4.98 -14.61 -34.97
C LEU A 853 -5.54 -13.18 -34.98
N ASN A 854 -6.70 -12.97 -35.61
CA ASN A 854 -7.35 -11.67 -35.63
C ASN A 854 -7.95 -11.30 -34.27
N GLU A 855 -8.57 -12.25 -33.56
CA GLU A 855 -9.06 -12.04 -32.20
C GLU A 855 -7.93 -11.70 -31.23
N THR A 856 -6.78 -12.38 -31.34
CA THR A 856 -5.58 -12.08 -30.53
C THR A 856 -5.06 -10.68 -30.81
N ASP A 857 -4.95 -10.28 -32.09
CA ASP A 857 -4.54 -8.93 -32.48
C ASP A 857 -5.52 -7.85 -31.96
N ASN A 858 -6.82 -8.10 -32.07
CA ASN A 858 -7.86 -7.19 -31.58
C ASN A 858 -7.81 -7.07 -30.05
N ALA A 859 -7.69 -8.19 -29.34
CA ALA A 859 -7.56 -8.21 -27.88
C ALA A 859 -6.37 -7.37 -27.41
N LEU A 860 -5.22 -7.49 -28.09
CA LEU A 860 -4.04 -6.69 -27.79
C LEU A 860 -4.25 -5.21 -28.10
N LYS A 861 -4.75 -4.86 -29.29
CA LYS A 861 -5.03 -3.46 -29.68
C LYS A 861 -6.00 -2.76 -28.73
N ASN A 862 -6.99 -3.49 -28.21
CA ASN A 862 -7.94 -2.95 -27.26
C ASN A 862 -7.36 -2.83 -25.84
N SER A 863 -6.47 -3.74 -25.45
CA SER A 863 -5.91 -3.78 -24.08
C SER A 863 -4.73 -2.84 -23.87
N LEU A 864 -3.88 -2.66 -24.88
CA LEU A 864 -2.65 -1.86 -24.80
C LEU A 864 -2.87 -0.38 -24.40
N PRO A 865 -3.88 0.35 -24.91
CA PRO A 865 -4.17 1.72 -24.46
C PRO A 865 -4.44 1.84 -22.96
N HIS A 866 -4.84 0.75 -22.31
CA HIS A 866 -5.18 0.67 -20.90
C HIS A 866 -4.11 -0.04 -20.07
N ALA A 867 -2.96 -0.39 -20.67
CA ALA A 867 -1.90 -1.18 -20.05
C ALA A 867 -1.15 -0.46 -18.90
N HIS A 868 -1.30 0.86 -18.78
CA HIS A 868 -0.75 1.64 -17.67
C HIS A 868 -1.45 1.33 -16.33
N VAL A 869 -2.63 0.70 -16.34
CA VAL A 869 -3.32 0.35 -15.09
C VAL A 869 -2.56 -0.79 -14.39
N PRO A 870 -2.15 -0.63 -13.11
CA PRO A 870 -1.40 -1.66 -12.40
C PRO A 870 -2.19 -2.98 -12.25
N LEU A 871 -1.52 -4.13 -12.37
CA LEU A 871 -2.18 -5.45 -12.31
C LEU A 871 -3.01 -5.69 -11.04
N ASP A 872 -2.58 -5.16 -9.89
CA ASP A 872 -3.33 -5.22 -8.63
C ASP A 872 -4.66 -4.46 -8.72
N ARG A 873 -4.68 -3.32 -9.41
CA ARG A 873 -5.91 -2.57 -9.70
C ARG A 873 -6.79 -3.33 -10.69
N ILE A 874 -6.22 -3.92 -11.73
CA ILE A 874 -6.95 -4.77 -12.68
C ILE A 874 -7.60 -5.97 -11.95
N SER A 875 -6.85 -6.63 -11.07
CA SER A 875 -7.33 -7.75 -10.24
C SER A 875 -8.48 -7.33 -9.31
N SER A 876 -8.35 -6.16 -8.67
CA SER A 876 -9.40 -5.60 -7.82
C SER A 876 -10.68 -5.29 -8.60
N LEU A 877 -10.56 -4.75 -9.82
CA LEU A 877 -11.71 -4.45 -10.68
C LEU A 877 -12.44 -5.72 -11.15
N ALA A 878 -11.70 -6.80 -11.38
CA ALA A 878 -12.26 -8.11 -11.73
C ALA A 878 -12.91 -8.84 -10.54
N GLY A 879 -12.86 -8.28 -9.32
CA GLY A 879 -13.42 -8.89 -8.11
C GLY A 879 -12.65 -10.12 -7.63
N ARG A 880 -11.40 -10.31 -8.08
CA ARG A 880 -10.56 -11.49 -7.80
C ARG A 880 -9.50 -11.21 -6.73
N ASN A 881 -9.89 -10.55 -5.64
CA ASN A 881 -8.98 -10.10 -4.57
C ASN A 881 -8.21 -11.27 -3.94
N GLY A 882 -6.96 -11.48 -4.34
CA GLY A 882 -6.08 -12.57 -3.87
C GLY A 882 -6.11 -13.85 -4.72
N GLN A 883 -6.94 -13.93 -5.76
CA GLN A 883 -6.89 -14.97 -6.79
C GLN A 883 -6.24 -14.39 -8.05
N GLY A 884 -5.27 -15.08 -8.64
CA GLY A 884 -4.59 -14.62 -9.86
C GLY A 884 -5.60 -14.29 -10.97
N VAL A 885 -5.39 -13.20 -11.70
CA VAL A 885 -6.25 -12.87 -12.87
C VAL A 885 -6.00 -13.85 -14.02
N TYR A 886 -4.78 -14.35 -14.11
CA TYR A 886 -4.32 -15.39 -15.03
C TYR A 886 -3.41 -16.37 -14.27
N ASP A 887 -3.33 -17.63 -14.71
CA ASP A 887 -2.41 -18.63 -14.13
C ASP A 887 -1.15 -18.84 -14.97
N ILE A 888 -1.27 -18.54 -16.25
CA ILE A 888 -0.28 -18.73 -17.29
C ILE A 888 0.19 -17.35 -17.75
N LEU A 889 1.48 -17.08 -17.67
CA LEU A 889 2.12 -15.86 -18.16
C LEU A 889 2.84 -16.16 -19.48
N PHE A 890 2.59 -15.37 -20.51
CA PHE A 890 3.25 -15.44 -21.81
C PHE A 890 4.18 -14.24 -22.01
N MET A 891 5.43 -14.51 -22.34
CA MET A 891 6.51 -13.51 -22.43
C MET A 891 7.29 -13.68 -23.72
N TYR A 892 7.73 -12.55 -24.29
CA TYR A 892 8.63 -12.55 -25.43
C TYR A 892 9.80 -11.61 -25.16
N GLN A 893 11.01 -12.16 -25.10
CA GLN A 893 12.21 -11.42 -24.75
C GLN A 893 12.98 -11.02 -26.01
N ASN A 894 12.48 -10.02 -26.73
CA ASN A 894 13.10 -9.53 -27.96
C ASN A 894 14.51 -8.94 -27.79
N GLN A 895 14.81 -8.39 -26.61
CA GLN A 895 16.11 -7.75 -26.32
C GLN A 895 17.21 -8.75 -25.91
N ASN A 896 16.91 -10.06 -25.93
CA ASN A 896 17.74 -11.12 -25.38
C ASN A 896 18.39 -12.03 -26.44
N LYS A 897 18.93 -11.45 -27.53
CA LYS A 897 19.91 -12.12 -28.43
C LYS A 897 21.23 -12.54 -27.71
N GLY A 898 21.20 -12.57 -26.37
CA GLY A 898 22.30 -12.73 -25.43
C GLY A 898 22.71 -11.35 -24.90
N ASN A 899 22.63 -11.14 -23.58
CA ASN A 899 23.25 -9.94 -23.02
C ASN A 899 24.76 -10.02 -23.26
N VAL A 900 25.39 -8.90 -23.63
CA VAL A 900 26.83 -8.83 -23.83
C VAL A 900 27.37 -7.72 -22.96
N LEU A 901 28.17 -8.09 -21.96
CA LEU A 901 28.89 -7.13 -21.15
C LEU A 901 30.10 -6.63 -21.92
N LYS A 902 30.04 -5.38 -22.39
CA LYS A 902 31.17 -4.67 -22.98
C LYS A 902 31.75 -3.72 -21.94
N TYR A 903 33.04 -3.83 -21.67
CA TYR A 903 33.74 -2.91 -20.77
C TYR A 903 35.21 -2.78 -21.19
N ARG A 904 35.64 -1.56 -21.51
CA ARG A 904 36.97 -1.27 -22.09
C ARG A 904 37.24 -2.17 -23.32
N GLN A 905 38.25 -3.02 -23.27
CA GLN A 905 38.60 -3.98 -24.33
C GLN A 905 37.88 -5.33 -24.24
N PHE A 906 37.11 -5.59 -23.17
CA PHE A 906 36.45 -6.87 -22.95
C PHE A 906 35.05 -6.88 -23.55
N THR A 907 34.72 -7.95 -24.27
CA THR A 907 33.37 -8.24 -24.77
C THR A 907 33.02 -9.64 -24.31
N LEU A 908 32.12 -9.73 -23.33
CA LEU A 908 31.84 -10.96 -22.60
C LEU A 908 30.37 -11.33 -22.80
N PRO A 909 30.07 -12.42 -23.54
CA PRO A 909 28.71 -12.89 -23.70
C PRO A 909 28.18 -13.46 -22.37
N GLU A 910 26.87 -13.32 -22.18
CA GLU A 910 26.16 -13.98 -21.08
C GLU A 910 26.37 -15.50 -21.11
N TYR A 911 26.55 -16.07 -19.92
CA TYR A 911 26.77 -17.48 -19.69
C TYR A 911 25.57 -18.30 -20.16
N SER A 912 25.83 -19.49 -20.71
CA SER A 912 24.81 -20.30 -21.40
C SER A 912 23.64 -20.75 -20.52
N THR A 913 23.85 -20.87 -19.20
CA THR A 913 22.79 -21.22 -18.25
C THR A 913 22.09 -19.95 -17.77
N ARG A 914 20.99 -19.59 -18.44
CA ARG A 914 20.14 -18.47 -18.05
C ARG A 914 19.28 -18.83 -16.83
N TYR A 915 19.16 -17.90 -15.90
CA TYR A 915 18.20 -18.02 -14.80
C TYR A 915 16.93 -17.28 -15.17
N GLN A 916 15.80 -17.99 -15.10
CA GLN A 916 14.49 -17.40 -15.29
C GLN A 916 13.61 -17.85 -14.12
N PRO A 917 13.19 -16.93 -13.24
CA PRO A 917 12.31 -17.26 -12.13
C PRO A 917 10.89 -17.54 -12.64
N VAL A 918 10.12 -18.26 -11.84
CA VAL A 918 8.74 -18.63 -12.16
C VAL A 918 7.81 -17.53 -11.62
N TYR A 919 7.31 -16.64 -12.50
CA TYR A 919 6.45 -15.49 -12.14
C TYR A 919 4.95 -15.85 -11.94
N GLY A 920 4.61 -17.15 -11.84
CA GLY A 920 3.24 -17.67 -11.77
C GLY A 920 3.21 -19.18 -11.49
N ASN A 921 2.16 -19.91 -11.93
CA ASN A 921 2.20 -21.38 -11.90
C ASN A 921 2.81 -21.97 -13.18
N LEU A 922 2.66 -21.27 -14.32
CA LEU A 922 3.33 -21.54 -15.59
C LEU A 922 3.74 -20.22 -16.25
N THR A 923 4.99 -20.12 -16.68
CA THR A 923 5.54 -19.03 -17.50
C THR A 923 6.04 -19.60 -18.81
N VAL A 924 5.55 -19.07 -19.93
CA VAL A 924 5.97 -19.41 -21.28
C VAL A 924 6.82 -18.25 -21.79
N ASN A 925 8.10 -18.50 -22.00
CA ASN A 925 9.07 -17.51 -22.42
C ASN A 925 9.58 -17.85 -23.82
N LEU A 926 9.46 -16.89 -24.72
CA LEU A 926 9.98 -16.97 -26.08
C LEU A 926 11.31 -16.21 -26.15
N VAL A 927 12.37 -16.92 -26.53
CA VAL A 927 13.75 -16.41 -26.49
C VAL A 927 14.38 -16.55 -27.88
N PRO A 928 14.62 -15.43 -28.60
CA PRO A 928 15.39 -15.45 -29.83
C PRO A 928 16.81 -15.95 -29.59
N GLU A 929 17.23 -16.97 -30.34
CA GLU A 929 18.59 -17.52 -30.33
C GLU A 929 19.23 -17.28 -31.71
N LYS A 930 20.57 -17.33 -31.79
CA LYS A 930 21.28 -17.17 -33.09
C LYS A 930 20.80 -18.17 -34.15
N GLU A 931 20.38 -19.36 -33.74
CA GLU A 931 19.99 -20.48 -34.62
C GLU A 931 18.46 -20.66 -34.74
N GLY A 932 17.66 -19.73 -34.18
CA GLY A 932 16.20 -19.79 -34.24
C GLY A 932 15.51 -19.18 -33.02
N LEU A 933 14.54 -19.90 -32.44
CA LEU A 933 13.76 -19.43 -31.30
C LEU A 933 13.59 -20.56 -30.27
N ALA A 934 14.00 -20.33 -29.03
CA ALA A 934 13.69 -21.21 -27.92
C ALA A 934 12.32 -20.87 -27.31
N ILE A 935 11.55 -21.92 -27.00
CA ILE A 935 10.31 -21.85 -26.23
C ILE A 935 10.59 -22.53 -24.89
N GLU A 936 10.58 -21.74 -23.83
CA GLU A 936 10.85 -22.19 -22.46
C GLU A 936 9.55 -22.16 -21.65
N MET A 937 9.17 -23.29 -21.07
CA MET A 937 8.04 -23.39 -20.15
C MET A 937 8.57 -23.67 -18.74
N MET A 938 8.60 -22.64 -17.90
CA MET A 938 8.96 -22.78 -16.48
C MET A 938 7.70 -22.87 -15.63
N PHE A 939 7.63 -23.82 -14.71
CA PHE A 939 6.41 -24.09 -13.95
C PHE A 939 6.71 -24.51 -12.51
N ASN A 940 5.69 -24.34 -11.66
CA ASN A 940 5.73 -24.84 -10.29
C ASN A 940 5.39 -26.33 -10.28
N GLN A 941 6.38 -27.19 -10.03
CA GLN A 941 6.22 -28.66 -9.99
C GLN A 941 5.30 -29.14 -8.86
N ALA A 942 5.04 -28.29 -7.86
CA ALA A 942 4.05 -28.56 -6.83
C ALA A 942 2.61 -28.47 -7.36
N VAL A 943 2.39 -27.76 -8.49
CA VAL A 943 1.08 -27.50 -9.07
C VAL A 943 0.88 -28.28 -10.38
N TYR A 944 1.89 -28.32 -11.23
CA TYR A 944 1.85 -28.99 -12.53
C TYR A 944 2.89 -30.11 -12.62
N SER A 945 2.48 -31.24 -13.21
CA SER A 945 3.41 -32.33 -13.53
C SER A 945 4.29 -31.94 -14.72
N ARG A 946 5.52 -32.47 -14.78
CA ARG A 946 6.41 -32.23 -15.92
C ARG A 946 5.83 -32.82 -17.19
N GLU A 947 5.11 -33.93 -17.06
CA GLU A 947 4.45 -34.66 -18.14
C GLU A 947 3.35 -33.81 -18.79
N THR A 948 2.50 -33.15 -17.99
CA THR A 948 1.44 -32.26 -18.49
C THR A 948 2.04 -31.07 -19.26
N VAL A 949 3.08 -30.43 -18.72
CA VAL A 949 3.73 -29.29 -19.38
C VAL A 949 4.47 -29.72 -20.64
N ALA A 950 5.13 -30.89 -20.62
CA ALA A 950 5.77 -31.45 -21.80
C ALA A 950 4.76 -31.82 -22.90
N SER A 951 3.58 -32.31 -22.53
CA SER A 951 2.49 -32.55 -23.47
C SER A 951 2.02 -31.25 -24.12
N LEU A 952 1.80 -30.19 -23.33
CA LEU A 952 1.43 -28.87 -23.87
C LEU A 952 2.50 -28.33 -24.83
N MET A 953 3.78 -28.44 -24.47
CA MET A 953 4.90 -28.05 -25.35
C MET A 953 4.89 -28.84 -26.66
N SER A 954 4.68 -30.15 -26.60
CA SER A 954 4.60 -31.01 -27.79
C SER A 954 3.43 -30.61 -28.69
N THR A 955 2.26 -30.35 -28.12
CA THR A 955 1.08 -29.88 -28.88
C THR A 955 1.36 -28.52 -29.52
N LEU A 956 1.98 -27.58 -28.79
CA LEU A 956 2.33 -26.27 -29.33
C LEU A 956 3.26 -26.38 -30.54
N VAL A 957 4.33 -27.18 -30.45
CA VAL A 957 5.27 -27.39 -31.56
C VAL A 957 4.56 -28.05 -32.75
N SER A 958 3.69 -29.04 -32.50
CA SER A 958 2.88 -29.68 -33.55
C SER A 958 1.92 -28.71 -34.24
N ASN A 959 1.29 -27.82 -33.48
CA ASN A 959 0.37 -26.80 -33.99
C ASN A 959 1.11 -25.73 -34.78
N ILE A 960 2.32 -25.35 -34.35
CA ILE A 960 3.21 -24.51 -35.15
C ILE A 960 3.51 -25.23 -36.48
N ASP A 961 3.98 -26.47 -36.45
CA ASP A 961 4.31 -27.22 -37.67
C ASP A 961 3.09 -27.37 -38.62
N SER A 962 1.90 -27.60 -38.07
CA SER A 962 0.65 -27.72 -38.84
C SER A 962 0.20 -26.38 -39.44
N ALA A 963 0.33 -25.27 -38.71
CA ALA A 963 0.09 -23.94 -39.25
C ALA A 963 1.09 -23.59 -40.36
N LEU A 964 2.34 -24.03 -40.25
CA LEU A 964 3.36 -23.85 -41.28
C LEU A 964 3.14 -24.73 -42.52
N LEU A 965 2.43 -25.85 -42.41
CA LEU A 965 2.08 -26.74 -43.54
C LEU A 965 0.82 -26.27 -44.29
N ASN A 966 -0.02 -25.46 -43.66
CA ASN A 966 -1.23 -24.87 -44.24
C ASN A 966 -1.00 -23.46 -44.84
N LEU A 967 0.26 -23.03 -44.90
CA LEU A 967 0.77 -21.94 -45.75
C LEU A 967 1.01 -22.46 -47.17
#